data_AF-A0A8J4NSU6-F1
#
_entry.id   AF-A0A8J4NSU6-F1
#
_cell.length_a   1.000
_cell.length_b   1.000
_cell.length_c   1.000
_cell.angle_alpha   90.00
_cell.angle_beta   90.00
_cell.angle_gamma   90.00
#
_symmetry.space_group_name_H-M   'P 1'
#
loop_
_entity.id
_entity.type
_entity.pdbx_description
1 polymer ?
#
loop_
_entity_poly.entity_id
_entity_poly.type
_entity_poly.pdbx_seq_one_letter_code
_entity_poly.pdbx_strand_id
1 'polypeptide(L)'
;GRAAAMADTAAPPPLAAPAPGLPAAPGSNPLSRKLNKILETRLDNDKEMLEALKALSTFFVENSLRTRRNLRGDIERRSLAINEEFVHIFKQVKEELESINEDVQAMSSCCEDMSSRLKAAKEQTQDLIVKTTKLQAENQRLEMKAQVADTFIAKFQLTPDEMNLLRGTKDEPITEDFFKALGRVKQIHDDVKILLRTNQQRAGLEIMEQMALLQETSYERLYRWTQNECRTLTQESCDISPVLAQAMEALQDRPVLYKYTLDEFGTARRSAVVRGFIDALTRGGLGGTPRPIEMHSHDPLRYVGDMLAWLHQATASEKEHLEAMLKLVTIQGSVEENIQEVVGHITEGVCRPLKVRIEQVIVAEPGAVLLYKISNLLKFYHHTISGIVGNSAATLLTTIEEMHLLSKKIFFNSLSLHASKLMDKVELPPPDLGPSSALNQTLNLLREVLASHDSSVVPLDARQADFVQVLSCVLDPLLQMCTMSASNLGTADMATFMVNSLYMMKTTLALFEFTDKRLEMLQFQIEAHLDTLINEQASYVLTRAGLSYIYNSVQQHKPEQGPLSNLPSMDSVSLKVAMAQFDRYLSAPDSLLMSQLNFLLSATVKEQIIKQSTELVCRAYSELYAAVMDPPNEYKDPETILHRSPHQVQALLS
;
A
#
# COMPACT_ATOMS: atom_id res chain seq x y z
N GLY A 1 -1.28 23.69 -93.91
CA GLY A 1 -1.54 24.22 -95.27
C GLY A 1 -2.84 25.01 -95.26
N ARG A 2 -3.16 25.90 -96.20
CA ARG A 2 -2.94 25.88 -97.67
C ARG A 2 -3.52 24.59 -98.30
N ALA A 3 -4.56 24.56 -99.15
CA ALA A 3 -5.20 25.49 -100.13
C ALA A 3 -4.61 25.46 -101.57
N ALA A 4 -5.49 25.47 -102.60
CA ALA A 4 -5.34 25.86 -104.03
C ALA A 4 -6.21 25.00 -105.01
N ALA A 5 -6.33 25.46 -106.27
CA ALA A 5 -7.07 24.93 -107.46
C ALA A 5 -8.62 25.03 -107.43
N MET A 6 -9.40 25.50 -108.45
CA MET A 6 -9.31 25.64 -109.95
C MET A 6 -9.72 24.37 -110.74
N ALA A 7 -10.42 24.39 -111.89
CA ALA A 7 -11.27 25.39 -112.64
C ALA A 7 -12.12 24.58 -113.71
N ASP A 8 -12.69 25.02 -114.86
CA ASP A 8 -12.72 26.24 -115.72
C ASP A 8 -13.88 26.15 -116.79
N THR A 9 -13.82 26.91 -117.90
CA THR A 9 -14.49 26.76 -119.25
C THR A 9 -15.93 27.27 -119.57
N ALA A 10 -16.00 28.50 -120.10
CA ALA A 10 -16.46 28.92 -121.46
C ALA A 10 -17.89 28.65 -122.08
N ALA A 11 -18.39 29.66 -122.83
CA ALA A 11 -19.41 29.62 -123.92
C ALA A 11 -18.73 29.79 -125.34
N PRO A 12 -19.36 29.93 -126.56
CA PRO A 12 -20.26 31.03 -126.99
C PRO A 12 -21.37 30.69 -128.10
N PRO A 13 -21.55 31.32 -129.32
CA PRO A 13 -22.60 32.35 -129.63
C PRO A 13 -23.53 32.15 -130.94
N PRO A 14 -23.86 33.11 -131.88
CA PRO A 14 -25.28 33.37 -132.34
C PRO A 14 -25.54 33.53 -133.90
N LEU A 15 -26.73 34.05 -134.35
CA LEU A 15 -27.14 34.75 -135.66
C LEU A 15 -28.69 34.61 -135.93
N ALA A 16 -29.47 35.23 -136.87
CA ALA A 16 -29.44 36.35 -137.86
C ALA A 16 -30.90 36.81 -138.30
N ALA A 17 -31.08 37.68 -139.33
CA ALA A 17 -32.36 38.22 -139.92
C ALA A 17 -32.14 38.71 -141.41
N PRO A 18 -32.97 39.52 -142.17
CA PRO A 18 -34.31 40.16 -141.98
C PRO A 18 -35.27 40.35 -143.25
N ALA A 19 -36.41 41.08 -143.09
CA ALA A 19 -37.08 42.01 -144.06
C ALA A 19 -38.10 41.52 -145.18
N PRO A 20 -38.56 42.33 -146.20
CA PRO A 20 -39.89 43.01 -146.19
C PRO A 20 -40.75 42.98 -147.52
N GLY A 21 -41.90 43.70 -147.61
CA GLY A 21 -42.63 43.90 -148.90
C GLY A 21 -43.85 44.88 -148.94
N LEU A 22 -44.02 45.59 -150.07
CA LEU A 22 -45.08 46.56 -150.50
C LEU A 22 -45.21 46.48 -152.06
N PRO A 23 -46.07 47.22 -152.79
CA PRO A 23 -47.54 47.43 -152.70
C PRO A 23 -48.24 47.27 -154.09
N ALA A 24 -49.39 47.95 -154.29
CA ALA A 24 -50.01 48.38 -155.59
C ALA A 24 -51.03 47.47 -156.33
N ALA A 25 -51.72 48.08 -157.30
CA ALA A 25 -52.92 47.63 -158.05
C ALA A 25 -52.69 47.90 -159.57
N PRO A 26 -53.68 47.91 -160.52
CA PRO A 26 -55.12 47.57 -160.47
C PRO A 26 -55.66 46.71 -161.65
N GLY A 27 -56.97 46.41 -161.65
CA GLY A 27 -57.78 46.29 -162.88
C GLY A 27 -58.18 44.90 -163.42
N SER A 28 -59.34 44.89 -164.10
CA SER A 28 -59.93 43.83 -164.95
C SER A 28 -60.57 42.57 -164.32
N ASN A 29 -61.91 42.61 -164.29
CA ASN A 29 -62.94 41.55 -164.35
C ASN A 29 -62.94 40.32 -163.38
N PRO A 30 -64.12 39.91 -162.83
CA PRO A 30 -64.14 39.15 -161.58
C PRO A 30 -64.54 37.67 -161.69
N LEU A 31 -65.14 37.23 -162.79
CA LEU A 31 -65.73 35.89 -162.93
C LEU A 31 -64.65 34.80 -163.04
N SER A 32 -63.61 35.04 -163.85
CA SER A 32 -62.53 34.07 -164.11
C SER A 32 -61.80 33.63 -162.83
N ARG A 33 -61.66 34.54 -161.84
CA ARG A 33 -61.01 34.23 -160.55
C ARG A 33 -61.89 33.41 -159.60
N LYS A 34 -63.22 33.42 -159.76
CA LYS A 34 -64.11 32.61 -158.91
C LYS A 34 -64.17 31.14 -159.33
N LEU A 35 -64.08 30.84 -160.62
CA LEU A 35 -64.23 29.47 -161.12
C LEU A 35 -63.08 28.55 -160.65
N ASN A 36 -61.82 28.96 -160.87
CA ASN A 36 -60.66 28.14 -160.51
C ASN A 36 -60.56 27.90 -158.98
N LYS A 37 -60.83 28.93 -158.16
CA LYS A 37 -60.65 28.84 -156.70
C LYS A 37 -61.62 27.87 -156.00
N ILE A 38 -62.72 27.49 -156.66
CA ILE A 38 -63.66 26.48 -156.13
C ILE A 38 -63.16 25.05 -156.40
N LEU A 39 -62.40 24.82 -157.48
CA LEU A 39 -61.98 23.47 -157.89
C LEU A 39 -60.79 22.90 -157.10
N GLU A 40 -60.00 23.74 -156.42
CA GLU A 40 -58.78 23.31 -155.71
C GLU A 40 -59.01 22.89 -154.24
N THR A 41 -60.18 23.17 -153.65
CA THR A 41 -60.43 22.90 -152.22
C THR A 41 -60.97 21.50 -151.96
N ARG A 42 -60.07 20.50 -151.95
CA ARG A 42 -60.34 19.18 -151.35
C ARG A 42 -60.28 19.27 -149.83
N LEU A 43 -61.25 18.69 -149.13
CA LEU A 43 -61.49 18.89 -147.69
C LEU A 43 -61.12 17.68 -146.81
N ASP A 44 -60.75 16.55 -147.43
CA ASP A 44 -60.76 15.23 -146.76
C ASP A 44 -59.59 14.97 -145.80
N ASN A 45 -58.51 15.76 -145.89
CA ASN A 45 -57.27 15.51 -145.15
C ASN A 45 -57.20 16.19 -143.77
N ASP A 46 -58.09 17.13 -143.47
CA ASP A 46 -57.97 17.99 -142.28
C ASP A 46 -58.76 17.43 -141.09
N LYS A 47 -58.08 16.60 -140.30
CA LYS A 47 -58.70 15.89 -139.17
C LYS A 47 -59.17 16.83 -138.06
N GLU A 48 -58.45 17.93 -137.81
CA GLU A 48 -58.88 18.94 -136.84
C GLU A 48 -60.12 19.68 -137.34
N MET A 49 -60.20 20.02 -138.64
CA MET A 49 -61.44 20.55 -139.22
C MET A 49 -62.60 19.56 -139.11
N LEU A 50 -62.36 18.24 -139.30
CA LEU A 50 -63.39 17.20 -139.15
C LEU A 50 -63.87 17.02 -137.70
N GLU A 51 -62.99 17.12 -136.70
CA GLU A 51 -63.37 17.07 -135.30
C GLU A 51 -64.05 18.37 -134.84
N ALA A 52 -63.62 19.54 -135.33
CA ALA A 52 -64.32 20.80 -135.16
C ALA A 52 -65.72 20.80 -135.82
N LEU A 53 -65.87 20.19 -137.01
CA LEU A 53 -67.16 20.01 -137.69
C LEU A 53 -68.07 19.01 -136.95
N LYS A 54 -67.51 17.95 -136.33
CA LYS A 54 -68.25 17.10 -135.39
C LYS A 54 -68.70 17.86 -134.15
N ALA A 55 -67.85 18.72 -133.58
CA ALA A 55 -68.23 19.55 -132.45
C ALA A 55 -69.39 20.49 -132.84
N LEU A 56 -69.28 21.19 -133.99
CA LEU A 56 -70.37 22.00 -134.54
C LEU A 56 -71.65 21.20 -134.79
N SER A 57 -71.57 19.99 -135.35
CA SER A 57 -72.77 19.21 -135.68
C SER A 57 -73.58 18.78 -134.45
N THR A 58 -72.99 18.76 -133.24
CA THR A 58 -73.75 18.54 -131.99
C THR A 58 -74.71 19.69 -131.64
N PHE A 59 -74.54 20.88 -132.21
CA PHE A 59 -75.38 22.05 -131.91
C PHE A 59 -75.90 22.83 -133.15
N PHE A 60 -75.46 22.50 -134.36
CA PHE A 60 -75.78 23.25 -135.58
C PHE A 60 -76.67 22.46 -136.55
N VAL A 61 -77.88 22.15 -136.11
CA VAL A 61 -78.81 21.21 -136.78
C VAL A 61 -79.57 21.85 -137.96
N GLU A 62 -79.85 23.16 -137.94
CA GLU A 62 -80.57 23.85 -139.02
C GLU A 62 -79.84 25.09 -139.58
N ASN A 63 -79.75 25.16 -140.91
CA ASN A 63 -79.04 26.20 -141.65
C ASN A 63 -79.99 27.35 -142.06
N SER A 64 -80.21 28.29 -141.13
CA SER A 64 -81.01 29.50 -141.34
C SER A 64 -80.16 30.76 -141.37
N LEU A 65 -80.71 31.86 -141.91
CA LEU A 65 -80.09 33.18 -141.87
C LEU A 65 -79.88 33.74 -140.44
N ARG A 66 -80.59 33.20 -139.42
CA ARG A 66 -80.34 33.50 -138.01
C ARG A 66 -79.19 32.66 -137.45
N THR A 67 -79.26 31.35 -137.54
CA THR A 67 -78.23 30.44 -136.98
C THR A 67 -76.85 30.73 -137.58
N ARG A 68 -76.76 30.97 -138.89
CA ARG A 68 -75.49 31.33 -139.56
C ARG A 68 -74.87 32.66 -139.12
N ARG A 69 -75.66 33.57 -138.52
CA ARG A 69 -75.18 34.86 -137.99
C ARG A 69 -74.82 34.79 -136.50
N ASN A 70 -75.41 33.85 -135.75
CA ASN A 70 -75.17 33.68 -134.32
C ASN A 70 -74.04 32.68 -133.99
N LEU A 71 -73.77 31.69 -134.88
CA LEU A 71 -72.78 30.63 -134.72
C LEU A 71 -71.48 31.05 -134.01
N ARG A 72 -70.88 32.18 -134.44
CA ARG A 72 -69.65 32.71 -133.85
C ARG A 72 -69.83 33.06 -132.37
N GLY A 73 -70.88 33.80 -132.03
CA GLY A 73 -71.17 34.21 -130.65
C GLY A 73 -71.56 33.05 -129.74
N ASP A 74 -72.13 31.97 -130.29
CA ASP A 74 -72.47 30.77 -129.51
C ASP A 74 -71.22 29.89 -129.25
N ILE A 75 -70.30 29.80 -130.21
CA ILE A 75 -68.96 29.20 -130.01
C ILE A 75 -68.13 30.03 -129.01
N GLU A 76 -68.06 31.35 -129.18
CA GLU A 76 -67.31 32.24 -128.28
C GLU A 76 -67.85 32.17 -126.85
N ARG A 77 -69.17 32.12 -126.65
CA ARG A 77 -69.78 32.00 -125.31
C ARG A 77 -69.54 30.64 -124.66
N ARG A 78 -69.50 29.54 -125.43
CA ARG A 78 -69.15 28.21 -124.89
C ARG A 78 -67.66 28.07 -124.59
N SER A 79 -66.80 28.68 -125.42
CA SER A 79 -65.37 28.78 -125.14
C SER A 79 -65.11 29.59 -123.86
N LEU A 80 -65.82 30.71 -123.67
CA LEU A 80 -65.76 31.50 -122.44
C LEU A 80 -66.14 30.64 -121.22
N ALA A 81 -67.29 29.96 -121.25
CA ALA A 81 -67.74 29.12 -120.14
C ALA A 81 -66.75 28.00 -119.75
N ILE A 82 -66.12 27.34 -120.73
CA ILE A 82 -65.10 26.30 -120.47
C ILE A 82 -63.83 26.91 -119.85
N ASN A 83 -63.43 28.12 -120.28
CA ASN A 83 -62.29 28.82 -119.68
C ASN A 83 -62.62 29.33 -118.26
N GLU A 84 -63.84 29.80 -118.01
CA GLU A 84 -64.32 30.18 -116.67
C GLU A 84 -64.35 28.97 -115.71
N GLU A 85 -64.84 27.83 -116.16
CA GLU A 85 -64.83 26.56 -115.41
C GLU A 85 -63.39 26.09 -115.10
N PHE A 86 -62.50 26.14 -116.10
CA PHE A 86 -61.09 25.79 -115.90
C PHE A 86 -60.38 26.73 -114.92
N VAL A 87 -60.60 28.04 -115.03
CA VAL A 87 -60.05 29.04 -114.09
C VAL A 87 -60.61 28.83 -112.67
N HIS A 88 -61.88 28.46 -112.53
CA HIS A 88 -62.47 28.19 -111.22
C HIS A 88 -61.82 26.98 -110.52
N ILE A 89 -61.64 25.88 -111.25
CA ILE A 89 -60.98 24.66 -110.74
C ILE A 89 -59.51 24.95 -110.42
N PHE A 90 -58.78 25.62 -111.31
CA PHE A 90 -57.36 25.91 -111.11
C PHE A 90 -57.13 26.90 -109.96
N LYS A 91 -58.07 27.81 -109.70
CA LYS A 91 -58.06 28.70 -108.53
C LYS A 91 -58.16 27.91 -107.22
N GLN A 92 -59.05 26.92 -107.12
CA GLN A 92 -59.16 26.08 -105.93
C GLN A 92 -57.87 25.29 -105.67
N VAL A 93 -57.26 24.71 -106.72
CA VAL A 93 -55.97 24.00 -106.59
C VAL A 93 -54.83 24.95 -106.17
N LYS A 94 -54.85 26.20 -106.63
CA LYS A 94 -53.89 27.23 -106.18
C LYS A 94 -54.08 27.58 -104.71
N GLU A 95 -55.31 27.75 -104.25
CA GLU A 95 -55.63 28.12 -102.86
C GLU A 95 -55.23 27.01 -101.86
N GLU A 96 -55.47 25.74 -102.19
CA GLU A 96 -54.98 24.59 -101.41
C GLU A 96 -53.43 24.53 -101.38
N LEU A 97 -52.76 24.78 -102.51
CA LEU A 97 -51.29 24.76 -102.58
C LEU A 97 -50.65 25.94 -101.83
N GLU A 98 -51.28 27.12 -101.84
CA GLU A 98 -50.84 28.26 -101.04
C GLU A 98 -51.02 28.00 -99.54
N SER A 99 -52.14 27.40 -99.11
CA SER A 99 -52.34 26.97 -97.71
C SER A 99 -51.27 25.98 -97.25
N ILE A 100 -50.95 24.96 -98.05
CA ILE A 100 -49.89 23.99 -97.72
C ILE A 100 -48.51 24.68 -97.64
N ASN A 101 -48.23 25.67 -98.48
CA ASN A 101 -46.99 26.43 -98.40
C ASN A 101 -46.93 27.32 -97.14
N GLU A 102 -48.05 27.94 -96.74
CA GLU A 102 -48.14 28.69 -95.48
C GLU A 102 -47.95 27.77 -94.26
N ASP A 103 -48.58 26.60 -94.22
CA ASP A 103 -48.40 25.59 -93.16
C ASP A 103 -46.95 25.09 -93.07
N VAL A 104 -46.29 24.84 -94.22
CA VAL A 104 -44.88 24.44 -94.26
C VAL A 104 -43.95 25.57 -93.77
N GLN A 105 -44.23 26.82 -94.12
CA GLN A 105 -43.47 27.97 -93.60
C GLN A 105 -43.69 28.17 -92.09
N ALA A 106 -44.93 28.04 -91.61
CA ALA A 106 -45.27 28.09 -90.18
C ALA A 106 -44.58 26.96 -89.39
N MET A 107 -44.59 25.73 -89.91
CA MET A 107 -43.88 24.60 -89.31
C MET A 107 -42.35 24.80 -89.31
N SER A 108 -41.77 25.31 -90.40
CA SER A 108 -40.34 25.62 -90.47
C SER A 108 -39.95 26.67 -89.41
N SER A 109 -40.72 27.76 -89.32
CA SER A 109 -40.53 28.81 -88.32
C SER A 109 -40.68 28.28 -86.88
N CYS A 110 -41.67 27.43 -86.63
CA CYS A 110 -41.88 26.81 -85.32
C CYS A 110 -40.73 25.86 -84.92
N CYS A 111 -40.20 25.07 -85.87
CA CYS A 111 -39.03 24.23 -85.65
C CYS A 111 -37.75 25.03 -85.39
N GLU A 112 -37.53 26.13 -86.12
CA GLU A 112 -36.41 27.05 -85.86
C GLU A 112 -36.52 27.71 -84.49
N ASP A 113 -37.71 28.18 -84.11
CA ASP A 113 -37.92 28.86 -82.84
C ASP A 113 -37.92 27.89 -81.63
N MET A 114 -38.38 26.64 -81.80
CA MET A 114 -38.19 25.61 -80.77
C MET A 114 -36.71 25.23 -80.64
N SER A 115 -35.95 25.18 -81.74
CA SER A 115 -34.50 24.93 -81.74
C SER A 115 -33.72 26.09 -81.11
N SER A 116 -34.14 27.34 -81.34
CA SER A 116 -33.56 28.54 -80.72
C SER A 116 -33.78 28.53 -79.20
N ARG A 117 -35.02 28.29 -78.75
CA ARG A 117 -35.41 28.18 -77.35
C ARG A 117 -34.68 27.03 -76.64
N LEU A 118 -34.55 25.87 -77.29
CA LEU A 118 -33.83 24.72 -76.72
C LEU A 118 -32.33 25.02 -76.54
N LYS A 119 -31.69 25.71 -77.49
CA LYS A 119 -30.29 26.13 -77.36
C LYS A 119 -30.10 27.15 -76.24
N ALA A 120 -30.93 28.21 -76.21
CA ALA A 120 -30.88 29.24 -75.17
C ALA A 120 -31.11 28.64 -73.76
N ALA A 121 -32.12 27.78 -73.61
CA ALA A 121 -32.38 27.06 -72.37
C ALA A 121 -31.21 26.14 -71.98
N LYS A 122 -30.56 25.48 -72.95
CA LYS A 122 -29.39 24.62 -72.68
C LYS A 122 -28.17 25.43 -72.22
N GLU A 123 -27.87 26.57 -72.85
CA GLU A 123 -26.76 27.43 -72.43
C GLU A 123 -27.00 28.03 -71.04
N GLN A 124 -28.20 28.54 -70.78
CA GLN A 124 -28.60 29.08 -69.47
C GLN A 124 -28.56 27.99 -68.38
N THR A 125 -29.03 26.77 -68.68
CA THR A 125 -29.02 25.66 -67.73
C THR A 125 -27.62 25.08 -67.54
N GLN A 126 -26.74 25.14 -68.55
CA GLN A 126 -25.36 24.65 -68.43
C GLN A 126 -24.54 25.47 -67.43
N ASP A 127 -24.64 26.81 -67.45
CA ASP A 127 -24.04 27.66 -66.42
C ASP A 127 -24.65 27.40 -65.04
N LEU A 128 -25.98 27.20 -64.96
CA LEU A 128 -26.65 26.83 -63.71
C LEU A 128 -26.16 25.48 -63.15
N ILE A 129 -25.97 24.46 -63.99
CA ILE A 129 -25.44 23.14 -63.59
C ILE A 129 -23.98 23.25 -63.14
N VAL A 130 -23.14 24.03 -63.84
CA VAL A 130 -21.74 24.24 -63.46
C VAL A 130 -21.65 25.02 -62.14
N LYS A 131 -22.53 25.99 -61.90
CA LYS A 131 -22.63 26.68 -60.59
C LYS A 131 -23.14 25.75 -59.50
N THR A 132 -24.17 24.95 -59.77
CA THR A 132 -24.77 24.01 -58.81
C THR A 132 -23.79 22.92 -58.38
N THR A 133 -23.07 22.31 -59.34
CA THR A 133 -22.06 21.27 -59.05
C THR A 133 -20.85 21.83 -58.31
N LYS A 134 -20.40 23.06 -58.62
CA LYS A 134 -19.38 23.78 -57.82
C LYS A 134 -19.88 24.03 -56.39
N LEU A 135 -21.08 24.59 -56.23
CA LEU A 135 -21.67 24.85 -54.91
C LEU A 135 -21.87 23.56 -54.11
N GLN A 136 -22.24 22.46 -54.75
CA GLN A 136 -22.40 21.15 -54.09
C GLN A 136 -21.06 20.58 -53.62
N ALA A 137 -20.00 20.68 -54.43
CA ALA A 137 -18.64 20.30 -54.03
C ALA A 137 -18.06 21.22 -52.95
N GLU A 138 -18.35 22.52 -53.00
CA GLU A 138 -17.99 23.44 -51.91
C GLU A 138 -18.76 23.16 -50.63
N ASN A 139 -20.04 22.81 -50.71
CA ASN A 139 -20.87 22.46 -49.56
C ASN A 139 -20.36 21.17 -48.90
N GLN A 140 -20.11 20.09 -49.66
CA GLN A 140 -19.48 18.87 -49.13
C GLN A 140 -18.11 19.15 -48.47
N ARG A 141 -17.30 20.05 -49.05
CA ARG A 141 -16.02 20.47 -48.45
C ARG A 141 -16.21 21.32 -47.18
N LEU A 142 -17.26 22.12 -47.09
CA LEU A 142 -17.62 22.90 -45.90
C LEU A 142 -18.19 22.00 -44.79
N GLU A 143 -19.02 21.04 -45.14
CA GLU A 143 -19.59 20.03 -44.25
C GLU A 143 -18.50 19.13 -43.64
N MET A 144 -17.57 18.62 -44.46
CA MET A 144 -16.40 17.87 -43.97
C MET A 144 -15.50 18.75 -43.06
N LYS A 145 -15.38 20.05 -43.36
CA LYS A 145 -14.66 21.00 -42.50
C LYS A 145 -15.38 21.29 -41.18
N ALA A 146 -16.71 21.36 -41.20
CA ALA A 146 -17.52 21.51 -40.00
C ALA A 146 -17.36 20.29 -39.09
N GLN A 147 -17.55 19.08 -39.61
CA GLN A 147 -17.33 17.83 -38.86
C GLN A 147 -15.93 17.73 -38.25
N VAL A 148 -14.88 18.16 -38.98
CA VAL A 148 -13.51 18.22 -38.46
C VAL A 148 -13.35 19.31 -37.39
N ALA A 149 -13.99 20.47 -37.53
CA ALA A 149 -13.98 21.54 -36.54
C ALA A 149 -14.74 21.15 -35.26
N ASP A 150 -15.91 20.52 -35.38
CA ASP A 150 -16.70 20.01 -34.26
C ASP A 150 -15.94 18.91 -33.50
N THR A 151 -15.31 17.98 -34.23
CA THR A 151 -14.42 16.95 -33.65
C THR A 151 -13.20 17.56 -32.96
N PHE A 152 -12.64 18.64 -33.53
CA PHE A 152 -11.52 19.36 -32.92
C PHE A 152 -11.95 20.10 -31.64
N ILE A 153 -13.10 20.78 -31.64
CA ILE A 153 -13.66 21.47 -30.48
C ILE A 153 -13.95 20.45 -29.37
N ALA A 154 -14.68 19.37 -29.65
CA ALA A 154 -15.00 18.33 -28.69
C ALA A 154 -13.77 17.58 -28.13
N LYS A 155 -12.64 17.62 -28.85
CA LYS A 155 -11.37 17.02 -28.41
C LYS A 155 -10.43 17.99 -27.68
N PHE A 156 -10.44 19.29 -27.99
CA PHE A 156 -9.44 20.25 -27.51
C PHE A 156 -9.99 21.44 -26.71
N GLN A 157 -11.31 21.61 -26.63
CA GLN A 157 -11.95 22.49 -25.65
C GLN A 157 -12.65 21.67 -24.55
N LEU A 158 -12.63 22.21 -23.33
CA LEU A 158 -13.48 21.75 -22.24
C LEU A 158 -14.89 22.34 -22.43
N THR A 159 -15.91 21.63 -21.94
CA THR A 159 -17.24 22.21 -21.79
C THR A 159 -17.22 23.40 -20.80
N PRO A 160 -18.14 24.37 -20.91
CA PRO A 160 -18.25 25.45 -19.92
C PRO A 160 -18.53 24.89 -18.51
N ASP A 161 -19.20 23.75 -18.41
CA ASP A 161 -19.51 23.12 -17.12
C ASP A 161 -18.27 22.48 -16.48
N GLU A 162 -17.41 21.79 -17.24
CA GLU A 162 -16.08 21.35 -16.75
C GLU A 162 -15.20 22.55 -16.37
N MET A 163 -15.21 23.61 -17.18
CA MET A 163 -14.47 24.84 -16.92
C MET A 163 -14.91 25.53 -15.61
N ASN A 164 -16.23 25.55 -15.35
CA ASN A 164 -16.81 26.03 -14.10
C ASN A 164 -16.51 25.08 -12.93
N LEU A 165 -16.61 23.76 -13.12
CA LEU A 165 -16.35 22.76 -12.08
C LEU A 165 -14.89 22.81 -11.60
N LEU A 166 -13.94 23.11 -12.48
CA LEU A 166 -12.54 23.30 -12.13
C LEU A 166 -12.31 24.67 -11.44
N ARG A 167 -12.88 25.76 -11.99
CA ARG A 167 -12.73 27.14 -11.50
C ARG A 167 -13.68 27.55 -10.35
N GLY A 168 -14.53 26.64 -9.89
CA GLY A 168 -15.61 26.87 -8.93
C GLY A 168 -15.18 27.46 -7.59
N THR A 169 -16.16 27.95 -6.83
CA THR A 169 -15.91 28.71 -5.61
C THR A 169 -15.25 27.87 -4.52
N LYS A 170 -14.50 28.54 -3.63
CA LYS A 170 -13.61 27.91 -2.63
C LYS A 170 -14.30 26.90 -1.70
N ASP A 171 -15.59 27.07 -1.47
CA ASP A 171 -16.39 26.32 -0.49
C ASP A 171 -17.28 25.23 -1.11
N GLU A 172 -17.21 25.01 -2.44
CA GLU A 172 -17.89 23.88 -3.09
C GLU A 172 -17.13 22.56 -2.86
N PRO A 173 -17.79 21.49 -2.42
CA PRO A 173 -17.16 20.21 -2.14
C PRO A 173 -16.65 19.52 -3.41
N ILE A 174 -15.42 19.01 -3.36
CA ILE A 174 -14.86 18.22 -4.45
C ILE A 174 -15.64 16.91 -4.58
N THR A 175 -16.11 16.65 -5.80
CA THR A 175 -16.93 15.48 -6.17
C THR A 175 -16.20 14.70 -7.25
N GLU A 176 -16.52 13.41 -7.47
CA GLU A 176 -15.83 12.58 -8.47
C GLU A 176 -15.72 13.21 -9.86
N ASP A 177 -16.70 14.03 -10.26
CA ASP A 177 -16.72 14.72 -11.55
C ASP A 177 -15.58 15.75 -11.69
N PHE A 178 -15.06 16.31 -10.58
CA PHE A 178 -13.85 17.14 -10.61
C PHE A 178 -12.62 16.31 -11.02
N PHE A 179 -12.49 15.08 -10.53
CA PHE A 179 -11.39 14.20 -10.94
C PHE A 179 -11.55 13.74 -12.40
N LYS A 180 -12.79 13.54 -12.88
CA LYS A 180 -13.07 13.27 -14.30
C LYS A 180 -12.66 14.47 -15.18
N ALA A 181 -13.04 15.69 -14.79
CA ALA A 181 -12.65 16.92 -15.49
C ALA A 181 -11.13 17.16 -15.46
N LEU A 182 -10.47 16.94 -14.32
CA LEU A 182 -9.01 17.04 -14.20
C LEU A 182 -8.29 15.97 -15.05
N GLY A 183 -8.81 14.75 -15.11
CA GLY A 183 -8.36 13.71 -16.03
C GLY A 183 -8.52 14.12 -17.49
N ARG A 184 -9.64 14.79 -17.83
CA ARG A 184 -9.87 15.35 -19.18
C ARG A 184 -8.87 16.45 -19.53
N VAL A 185 -8.55 17.36 -18.61
CA VAL A 185 -7.48 18.38 -18.80
C VAL A 185 -6.14 17.72 -19.12
N LYS A 186 -5.74 16.68 -18.38
CA LYS A 186 -4.50 15.93 -18.65
C LYS A 186 -4.50 15.30 -20.04
N GLN A 187 -5.59 14.64 -20.44
CA GLN A 187 -5.75 14.06 -21.78
C GLN A 187 -5.60 15.12 -22.88
N ILE A 188 -6.28 16.27 -22.74
CA ILE A 188 -6.18 17.38 -23.71
C ILE A 188 -4.74 17.87 -23.79
N HIS A 189 -4.09 18.11 -22.65
CA HIS A 189 -2.69 18.58 -22.60
C HIS A 189 -1.72 17.58 -23.25
N ASP A 190 -1.94 16.27 -23.14
CA ASP A 190 -1.13 15.24 -23.81
C ASP A 190 -1.45 15.10 -25.32
N ASP A 191 -2.72 15.16 -25.72
CA ASP A 191 -3.10 15.20 -27.13
C ASP A 191 -2.56 16.46 -27.85
N VAL A 192 -2.44 17.58 -27.14
CA VAL A 192 -1.82 18.81 -27.67
C VAL A 192 -0.33 18.62 -27.96
N LYS A 193 0.38 17.73 -27.26
CA LYS A 193 1.77 17.35 -27.62
C LYS A 193 1.86 16.68 -29.01
N ILE A 194 0.75 16.11 -29.51
CA ILE A 194 0.63 15.59 -30.89
C ILE A 194 0.38 16.74 -31.87
N LEU A 195 -0.49 17.70 -31.55
CA LEU A 195 -0.69 18.91 -32.36
C LEU A 195 0.60 19.72 -32.55
N LEU A 196 1.45 19.83 -31.52
CA LEU A 196 2.74 20.55 -31.59
C LEU A 196 3.75 19.93 -32.57
N ARG A 197 3.57 18.66 -32.97
CA ARG A 197 4.34 18.00 -34.05
C ARG A 197 3.83 18.34 -35.46
N THR A 198 2.76 19.13 -35.56
CA THR A 198 2.05 19.49 -36.80
C THR A 198 2.20 20.99 -37.07
N ASN A 199 1.95 21.43 -38.31
CA ASN A 199 2.15 22.83 -38.75
C ASN A 199 1.37 23.90 -37.96
N GLN A 200 0.36 23.54 -37.16
CA GLN A 200 -0.50 24.45 -36.38
C GLN A 200 0.08 24.80 -34.99
N GLN A 201 1.41 24.90 -34.86
CA GLN A 201 2.12 25.01 -33.57
C GLN A 201 1.59 26.11 -32.63
N ARG A 202 1.20 27.27 -33.17
CA ARG A 202 0.70 28.41 -32.37
C ARG A 202 -0.58 28.09 -31.60
N ALA A 203 -1.58 27.48 -32.25
CA ALA A 203 -2.81 27.09 -31.58
C ALA A 203 -2.56 25.97 -30.56
N GLY A 204 -1.62 25.06 -30.85
CA GLY A 204 -1.16 24.06 -29.88
C GLY A 204 -0.54 24.71 -28.63
N LEU A 205 0.33 25.71 -28.79
CA LEU A 205 0.93 26.46 -27.69
C LEU A 205 -0.12 27.20 -26.85
N GLU A 206 -1.04 27.92 -27.49
CA GLU A 206 -2.09 28.70 -26.81
C GLU A 206 -3.05 27.79 -26.02
N ILE A 207 -3.40 26.61 -26.55
CA ILE A 207 -4.22 25.62 -25.81
C ILE A 207 -3.39 24.96 -24.68
N MET A 208 -2.12 24.61 -24.92
CA MET A 208 -1.25 24.02 -23.90
C MET A 208 -1.07 24.95 -22.69
N GLU A 209 -0.85 26.24 -22.92
CA GLU A 209 -0.74 27.26 -21.87
C GLU A 209 -2.04 27.40 -21.07
N GLN A 210 -3.20 27.44 -21.75
CA GLN A 210 -4.51 27.49 -21.08
C GLN A 210 -4.77 26.22 -20.24
N MET A 211 -4.48 25.03 -20.77
CA MET A 211 -4.66 23.77 -20.04
C MET A 211 -3.70 23.62 -18.87
N ALA A 212 -2.45 24.06 -19.01
CA ALA A 212 -1.48 24.10 -17.91
C ALA A 212 -1.90 25.06 -16.78
N LEU A 213 -2.41 26.26 -17.13
CA LEU A 213 -2.93 27.22 -16.15
C LEU A 213 -4.17 26.68 -15.43
N LEU A 214 -5.08 26.01 -16.14
CA LEU A 214 -6.24 25.34 -15.55
C LEU A 214 -5.82 24.18 -14.65
N GLN A 215 -4.87 23.35 -15.07
CA GLN A 215 -4.33 22.25 -14.29
C GLN A 215 -3.70 22.74 -12.97
N GLU A 216 -2.87 23.79 -13.01
CA GLU A 216 -2.25 24.36 -11.80
C GLU A 216 -3.28 25.00 -10.87
N THR A 217 -4.26 25.74 -11.41
CA THR A 217 -5.40 26.29 -10.63
C THR A 217 -6.20 25.17 -9.95
N SER A 218 -6.38 24.04 -10.65
CA SER A 218 -7.11 22.88 -10.15
C SER A 218 -6.33 22.16 -9.04
N TYR A 219 -5.01 22.01 -9.18
CA TYR A 219 -4.17 21.49 -8.09
C TYR A 219 -4.14 22.42 -6.88
N GLU A 220 -4.13 23.75 -7.06
CA GLU A 220 -4.20 24.69 -5.93
C GLU A 220 -5.54 24.57 -5.18
N ARG A 221 -6.67 24.43 -5.90
CA ARG A 221 -7.99 24.19 -5.29
C ARG A 221 -8.04 22.83 -4.59
N LEU A 222 -7.57 21.77 -5.24
CA LEU A 222 -7.50 20.42 -4.67
C LEU A 222 -6.66 20.41 -3.39
N TYR A 223 -5.46 20.99 -3.42
CA TYR A 223 -4.58 21.11 -2.26
C TYR A 223 -5.25 21.87 -1.10
N ARG A 224 -5.87 23.03 -1.36
CA ARG A 224 -6.57 23.81 -0.31
C ARG A 224 -7.77 23.07 0.28
N TRP A 225 -8.57 22.38 -0.54
CA TRP A 225 -9.66 21.55 -0.04
C TRP A 225 -9.13 20.41 0.82
N THR A 226 -8.11 19.68 0.33
CA THR A 226 -7.50 18.55 1.04
C THR A 226 -6.88 19.00 2.38
N GLN A 227 -6.18 20.14 2.41
CA GLN A 227 -5.66 20.76 3.62
C GLN A 227 -6.78 21.13 4.62
N ASN A 228 -7.94 21.59 4.13
CA ASN A 228 -9.10 21.87 4.98
C ASN A 228 -9.70 20.58 5.57
N GLU A 229 -9.95 19.56 4.74
CA GLU A 229 -10.45 18.26 5.21
C GLU A 229 -9.52 17.66 6.25
N CYS A 230 -8.21 17.57 5.98
CA CYS A 230 -7.20 17.08 6.93
C CYS A 230 -7.23 17.81 8.28
N ARG A 231 -7.62 19.09 8.33
CA ARG A 231 -7.80 19.86 9.58
C ARG A 231 -9.14 19.58 10.29
N THR A 232 -10.18 19.16 9.57
CA THR A 232 -11.43 18.70 10.19
C THR A 232 -11.31 17.30 10.81
N LEU A 233 -10.38 16.46 10.32
CA LEU A 233 -10.07 15.11 10.82
C LEU A 233 -9.40 15.08 12.20
N THR A 234 -10.00 15.76 13.19
CA THR A 234 -9.49 15.89 14.57
C THR A 234 -10.30 15.14 15.62
N GLN A 235 -11.25 14.30 15.20
CA GLN A 235 -11.98 13.36 16.06
C GLN A 235 -11.22 12.02 16.19
N GLU A 236 -11.47 11.26 17.26
CA GLU A 236 -10.76 10.00 17.51
C GLU A 236 -11.10 8.94 16.45
N SER A 237 -12.38 8.69 16.19
CA SER A 237 -12.86 7.94 15.03
C SER A 237 -12.77 8.81 13.77
N CYS A 238 -11.96 8.41 12.79
CA CYS A 238 -11.66 9.19 11.59
C CYS A 238 -12.16 8.48 10.33
N ASP A 239 -13.44 8.69 9.97
CA ASP A 239 -14.02 8.15 8.73
C ASP A 239 -13.41 8.85 7.50
N ILE A 240 -12.42 8.21 6.89
CA ILE A 240 -11.73 8.73 5.71
C ILE A 240 -12.64 8.61 4.48
N SER A 241 -13.05 9.76 3.97
CA SER A 241 -13.82 9.86 2.73
C SER A 241 -13.06 9.25 1.54
N PRO A 242 -13.70 8.47 0.66
CA PRO A 242 -13.04 7.97 -0.55
C PRO A 242 -12.57 9.10 -1.49
N VAL A 243 -13.20 10.28 -1.40
CA VAL A 243 -12.79 11.50 -2.13
C VAL A 243 -11.41 11.98 -1.65
N LEU A 244 -11.08 11.80 -0.36
CA LEU A 244 -9.75 12.15 0.18
C LEU A 244 -8.67 11.20 -0.34
N ALA A 245 -8.97 9.90 -0.46
CA ALA A 245 -8.05 8.95 -1.11
C ALA A 245 -7.84 9.26 -2.60
N GLN A 246 -8.90 9.66 -3.33
CA GLN A 246 -8.79 10.14 -4.73
C GLN A 246 -8.02 11.47 -4.84
N ALA A 247 -8.11 12.35 -3.84
CA ALA A 247 -7.31 13.57 -3.79
C ALA A 247 -5.81 13.26 -3.60
N MET A 248 -5.47 12.35 -2.69
CA MET A 248 -4.10 11.86 -2.50
C MET A 248 -3.59 11.05 -3.70
N GLU A 249 -4.48 10.38 -4.45
CA GLU A 249 -4.16 9.81 -5.75
C GLU A 249 -3.69 10.91 -6.71
N ALA A 250 -4.54 11.92 -6.97
CA ALA A 250 -4.27 12.99 -7.93
C ALA A 250 -3.10 13.91 -7.53
N LEU A 251 -2.81 14.11 -6.24
CA LEU A 251 -1.73 14.97 -5.77
C LEU A 251 -0.32 14.40 -6.01
N GLN A 252 -0.16 13.10 -6.31
CA GLN A 252 1.15 12.49 -6.64
C GLN A 252 1.85 13.15 -7.84
N ASP A 253 1.10 13.71 -8.80
CA ASP A 253 1.64 14.46 -9.95
C ASP A 253 2.41 15.74 -9.53
N ARG A 254 2.26 16.17 -8.27
CA ARG A 254 2.90 17.32 -7.66
C ARG A 254 3.48 16.91 -6.29
N PRO A 255 4.62 16.19 -6.25
CA PRO A 255 5.18 15.61 -5.01
C PRO A 255 5.36 16.61 -3.85
N VAL A 256 5.61 17.89 -4.16
CA VAL A 256 5.70 18.99 -3.17
C VAL A 256 4.36 19.25 -2.47
N LEU A 257 3.25 19.32 -3.23
CA LEU A 257 1.90 19.50 -2.66
C LEU A 257 1.47 18.26 -1.89
N TYR A 258 1.80 17.06 -2.41
CA TYR A 258 1.56 15.79 -1.72
C TYR A 258 2.24 15.76 -0.34
N LYS A 259 3.55 16.08 -0.23
CA LYS A 259 4.22 16.09 1.08
C LYS A 259 3.65 17.15 2.03
N TYR A 260 3.42 18.39 1.58
CA TYR A 260 2.79 19.39 2.46
C TYR A 260 1.38 18.97 2.94
N THR A 261 0.65 18.18 2.16
CA THR A 261 -0.65 17.62 2.58
C THR A 261 -0.49 16.55 3.67
N LEU A 262 0.53 15.69 3.57
CA LEU A 262 0.91 14.74 4.62
C LEU A 262 1.37 15.46 5.91
N ASP A 263 2.17 16.52 5.80
CA ASP A 263 2.66 17.30 6.93
C ASP A 263 1.51 18.00 7.69
N GLU A 264 0.51 18.52 6.97
CA GLU A 264 -0.71 19.11 7.54
C GLU A 264 -1.61 18.05 8.20
N PHE A 265 -1.83 16.90 7.55
CA PHE A 265 -2.54 15.76 8.15
C PHE A 265 -1.85 15.31 9.45
N GLY A 266 -0.52 15.11 9.40
CA GLY A 266 0.29 14.76 10.56
C GLY A 266 0.18 15.78 11.69
N THR A 267 0.19 17.08 11.38
CA THR A 267 0.00 18.16 12.37
C THR A 267 -1.40 18.16 13.00
N ALA A 268 -2.44 17.92 12.19
CA ALA A 268 -3.81 17.84 12.67
C ALA A 268 -4.05 16.61 13.55
N ARG A 269 -3.61 15.42 13.11
CA ARG A 269 -3.67 14.18 13.89
C ARG A 269 -2.80 14.23 15.15
N ARG A 270 -1.59 14.78 15.10
CA ARG A 270 -0.75 15.05 16.30
C ARG A 270 -1.52 15.84 17.35
N SER A 271 -2.25 16.87 16.90
CA SER A 271 -3.07 17.74 17.74
C SER A 271 -4.37 17.07 18.22
N ALA A 272 -4.87 16.04 17.53
CA ALA A 272 -5.97 15.18 17.99
C ALA A 272 -5.48 14.17 19.04
N VAL A 273 -4.46 13.37 18.71
CA VAL A 273 -3.88 12.31 19.56
C VAL A 273 -3.35 12.86 20.88
N VAL A 274 -2.72 14.04 20.90
CA VAL A 274 -2.30 14.68 22.17
C VAL A 274 -3.48 15.08 23.06
N ARG A 275 -4.61 15.51 22.46
CA ARG A 275 -5.83 15.80 23.22
C ARG A 275 -6.50 14.51 23.71
N GLY A 276 -6.62 13.50 22.85
CA GLY A 276 -7.14 12.17 23.20
C GLY A 276 -6.35 11.52 24.35
N PHE A 277 -5.02 11.65 24.37
CA PHE A 277 -4.21 11.15 25.49
C PHE A 277 -4.52 11.89 26.81
N ILE A 278 -4.65 13.22 26.75
CA ILE A 278 -4.97 14.04 27.95
C ILE A 278 -6.40 13.77 28.45
N ASP A 279 -7.37 13.59 27.53
CA ASP A 279 -8.74 13.25 27.89
C ASP A 279 -8.86 11.80 28.40
N ALA A 280 -8.12 10.83 27.82
CA ALA A 280 -8.03 9.47 28.36
C ALA A 280 -7.41 9.44 29.77
N LEU A 281 -6.38 10.25 30.02
CA LEU A 281 -5.80 10.43 31.36
C LEU A 281 -6.82 11.01 32.36
N THR A 282 -7.51 12.10 32.00
CA THR A 282 -8.22 12.98 32.96
C THR A 282 -9.75 12.83 32.99
N ARG A 283 -10.37 12.36 31.89
CA ARG A 283 -11.82 12.21 31.71
C ARG A 283 -12.25 10.76 31.45
N GLY A 284 -11.38 9.95 30.85
CA GLY A 284 -11.72 8.63 30.36
C GLY A 284 -12.48 8.66 29.03
N GLY A 285 -13.02 7.52 28.63
CA GLY A 285 -13.78 7.37 27.38
C GLY A 285 -15.18 7.98 27.44
N LEU A 286 -15.89 7.92 26.31
CA LEU A 286 -17.25 8.45 26.16
C LEU A 286 -18.18 7.93 27.27
N GLY A 287 -18.82 8.86 28.00
CA GLY A 287 -19.67 8.55 29.15
C GLY A 287 -18.93 8.24 30.46
N GLY A 288 -17.61 8.40 30.53
CA GLY A 288 -16.77 8.03 31.69
C GLY A 288 -16.38 6.55 31.71
N THR A 289 -16.50 5.86 30.57
CA THR A 289 -16.17 4.45 30.37
C THR A 289 -15.32 4.26 29.12
N PRO A 290 -14.09 3.71 29.19
CA PRO A 290 -13.34 3.39 30.42
C PRO A 290 -13.09 4.62 31.30
N ARG A 291 -12.77 4.39 32.58
CA ARG A 291 -12.52 5.46 33.57
C ARG A 291 -11.23 6.23 33.24
N PRO A 292 -11.07 7.48 33.73
CA PRO A 292 -9.80 8.21 33.62
C PRO A 292 -8.61 7.37 34.10
N ILE A 293 -7.54 7.31 33.30
CA ILE A 293 -6.36 6.51 33.65
C ILE A 293 -5.70 7.05 34.93
N GLU A 294 -5.76 8.36 35.21
CA GLU A 294 -5.29 8.94 36.48
C GLU A 294 -5.97 8.35 37.73
N MET A 295 -7.16 7.75 37.62
CA MET A 295 -7.81 7.07 38.75
C MET A 295 -7.02 5.83 39.20
N HIS A 296 -6.23 5.23 38.32
CA HIS A 296 -5.38 4.07 38.61
C HIS A 296 -3.99 4.43 39.14
N SER A 297 -3.68 5.73 39.36
CA SER A 297 -2.38 6.21 39.86
C SER A 297 -1.92 5.61 41.20
N HIS A 298 -2.83 4.98 41.96
CA HIS A 298 -2.53 4.21 43.17
C HIS A 298 -1.93 2.81 42.91
N ASP A 299 -2.02 2.32 41.67
CA ASP A 299 -1.37 1.10 41.16
C ASP A 299 -0.37 1.50 40.07
N PRO A 300 0.93 1.68 40.43
CA PRO A 300 1.99 2.06 39.50
C PRO A 300 2.09 1.18 38.25
N LEU A 301 1.87 -0.13 38.38
CA LEU A 301 2.05 -1.06 37.27
C LEU A 301 0.89 -0.96 36.30
N ARG A 302 -0.34 -0.92 36.81
CA ARG A 302 -1.54 -0.71 35.99
C ARG A 302 -1.55 0.67 35.34
N TYR A 303 -1.21 1.73 36.07
CA TYR A 303 -1.20 3.09 35.54
C TYR A 303 -0.24 3.26 34.36
N VAL A 304 0.97 2.69 34.44
CA VAL A 304 1.92 2.66 33.31
C VAL A 304 1.41 1.73 32.18
N GLY A 305 0.81 0.59 32.52
CA GLY A 305 0.21 -0.32 31.54
C GLY A 305 -0.92 0.29 30.73
N ASP A 306 -1.89 0.94 31.39
CA ASP A 306 -3.02 1.60 30.74
C ASP A 306 -2.55 2.74 29.81
N MET A 307 -1.54 3.52 30.21
CA MET A 307 -0.92 4.55 29.35
C MET A 307 -0.25 3.96 28.10
N LEU A 308 0.52 2.88 28.25
CA LEU A 308 1.22 2.23 27.13
C LEU A 308 0.25 1.45 26.22
N ALA A 309 -0.81 0.87 26.77
CA ALA A 309 -1.87 0.22 26.02
C ALA A 309 -2.67 1.23 25.16
N TRP A 310 -3.02 2.39 25.73
CA TRP A 310 -3.66 3.47 24.96
C TRP A 310 -2.74 3.95 23.83
N LEU A 311 -1.45 4.18 24.13
CA LEU A 311 -0.45 4.59 23.14
C LEU A 311 -0.35 3.58 21.99
N HIS A 312 -0.23 2.29 22.30
CA HIS A 312 -0.19 1.22 21.31
C HIS A 312 -1.44 1.21 20.43
N GLN A 313 -2.64 1.32 21.02
CA GLN A 313 -3.91 1.35 20.28
C GLN A 313 -4.01 2.58 19.37
N ALA A 314 -3.63 3.76 19.87
CA ALA A 314 -3.59 5.00 19.09
C ALA A 314 -2.60 4.90 17.93
N THR A 315 -1.38 4.41 18.17
CA THR A 315 -0.36 4.22 17.13
C THR A 315 -0.82 3.26 16.02
N ALA A 316 -1.51 2.16 16.37
CA ALA A 316 -2.10 1.26 15.39
C ALA A 316 -3.22 1.93 14.57
N SER A 317 -4.12 2.68 15.25
CA SER A 317 -5.22 3.39 14.59
C SER A 317 -4.74 4.50 13.65
N GLU A 318 -3.72 5.28 14.01
CA GLU A 318 -3.14 6.28 13.10
C GLU A 318 -2.44 5.65 11.88
N LYS A 319 -1.86 4.45 12.03
CA LYS A 319 -1.35 3.68 10.88
C LYS A 319 -2.50 3.22 9.96
N GLU A 320 -3.57 2.65 10.53
CA GLU A 320 -4.77 2.25 9.76
C GLU A 320 -5.42 3.44 9.03
N HIS A 321 -5.50 4.61 9.68
CA HIS A 321 -5.96 5.84 9.04
C HIS A 321 -5.06 6.24 7.85
N LEU A 322 -3.73 6.20 8.00
CA LEU A 322 -2.82 6.52 6.89
C LEU A 322 -2.88 5.48 5.76
N GLU A 323 -2.99 4.19 6.07
CA GLU A 323 -3.19 3.13 5.08
C GLU A 323 -4.51 3.30 4.29
N ALA A 324 -5.60 3.66 4.97
CA ALA A 324 -6.89 3.93 4.34
C ALA A 324 -6.85 5.17 3.44
N MET A 325 -6.17 6.25 3.85
CA MET A 325 -6.00 7.47 3.04
C MET A 325 -5.08 7.25 1.84
N LEU A 326 -4.01 6.45 1.97
CA LEU A 326 -3.03 6.20 0.92
C LEU A 326 -3.35 4.96 0.07
N LYS A 327 -4.53 4.35 0.26
CA LYS A 327 -4.99 3.13 -0.42
C LYS A 327 -4.97 3.17 -1.96
N LEU A 328 -5.05 4.36 -2.57
CA LEU A 328 -5.01 4.57 -4.02
C LEU A 328 -3.64 5.08 -4.52
N VAL A 329 -2.64 5.21 -3.64
CA VAL A 329 -1.31 5.73 -3.98
C VAL A 329 -0.49 4.63 -4.66
N THR A 330 -0.01 4.91 -5.88
CA THR A 330 0.65 3.92 -6.74
C THR A 330 2.17 3.86 -6.56
N ILE A 331 2.77 4.84 -5.88
CA ILE A 331 4.21 4.87 -5.56
C ILE A 331 4.51 3.97 -4.35
N GLN A 332 4.26 2.67 -4.48
CA GLN A 332 4.29 1.68 -3.38
C GLN A 332 5.58 1.71 -2.54
N GLY A 333 6.74 1.99 -3.15
CA GLY A 333 8.02 2.04 -2.45
C GLY A 333 8.15 3.17 -1.41
N SER A 334 7.46 4.30 -1.59
CA SER A 334 7.51 5.42 -0.63
C SER A 334 6.28 5.45 0.30
N VAL A 335 5.24 4.67 0.05
CA VAL A 335 4.03 4.67 0.90
C VAL A 335 4.37 4.26 2.33
N GLU A 336 5.05 3.13 2.55
CA GLU A 336 5.42 2.68 3.90
C GLU A 336 6.39 3.66 4.58
N GLU A 337 7.35 4.25 3.86
CA GLU A 337 8.26 5.27 4.40
C GLU A 337 7.51 6.54 4.84
N ASN A 338 6.58 7.04 4.01
CA ASN A 338 5.71 8.17 4.34
C ASN A 338 4.80 7.86 5.55
N ILE A 339 4.22 6.66 5.61
CA ILE A 339 3.39 6.23 6.76
C ILE A 339 4.24 6.25 8.04
N GLN A 340 5.43 5.64 8.02
CA GLN A 340 6.30 5.60 9.19
C GLN A 340 6.82 7.01 9.60
N GLU A 341 7.14 7.89 8.64
CA GLU A 341 7.50 9.29 8.92
C GLU A 341 6.34 10.05 9.60
N VAL A 342 5.12 9.95 9.07
CA VAL A 342 3.96 10.68 9.59
C VAL A 342 3.47 10.12 10.93
N VAL A 343 3.44 8.78 11.13
CA VAL A 343 3.16 8.20 12.46
C VAL A 343 4.23 8.60 13.48
N GLY A 344 5.51 8.66 13.07
CA GLY A 344 6.59 9.20 13.90
C GLY A 344 6.31 10.63 14.34
N HIS A 345 5.92 11.52 13.42
CA HIS A 345 5.57 12.90 13.73
C HIS A 345 4.32 13.03 14.62
N ILE A 346 3.28 12.22 14.39
CA ILE A 346 2.06 12.21 15.21
C ILE A 346 2.37 11.77 16.65
N THR A 347 3.10 10.66 16.81
CA THR A 347 3.42 10.10 18.13
C THR A 347 4.39 10.96 18.93
N GLU A 348 5.26 11.76 18.28
CA GLU A 348 6.17 12.71 18.94
C GLU A 348 5.43 13.69 19.88
N GLY A 349 4.16 14.02 19.59
CA GLY A 349 3.34 14.85 20.47
C GLY A 349 3.10 14.25 21.86
N VAL A 350 3.00 12.92 21.96
CA VAL A 350 2.65 12.19 23.19
C VAL A 350 3.87 11.91 24.07
N CYS A 351 5.09 11.86 23.49
CA CYS A 351 6.34 11.53 24.18
C CYS A 351 6.57 12.35 25.46
N ARG A 352 6.36 13.68 25.42
CA ARG A 352 6.61 14.56 26.57
C ARG A 352 5.59 14.36 27.70
N PRO A 353 4.26 14.37 27.47
CA PRO A 353 3.27 13.97 28.48
C PRO A 353 3.54 12.59 29.08
N LEU A 354 3.82 11.58 28.23
CA LEU A 354 4.10 10.20 28.64
C LEU A 354 5.33 10.12 29.57
N LYS A 355 6.46 10.70 29.14
CA LYS A 355 7.71 10.73 29.91
C LYS A 355 7.52 11.32 31.30
N VAL A 356 6.89 12.49 31.41
CA VAL A 356 6.68 13.16 32.70
C VAL A 356 5.85 12.29 33.66
N ARG A 357 4.82 11.60 33.19
CA ARG A 357 3.99 10.75 34.05
C ARG A 357 4.68 9.46 34.45
N ILE A 358 5.44 8.82 33.56
CA ILE A 358 6.20 7.60 33.88
C ILE A 358 7.38 7.92 34.81
N GLU A 359 8.09 9.01 34.56
CA GLU A 359 9.18 9.51 35.41
C GLU A 359 8.70 9.81 36.83
N GLN A 360 7.54 10.47 36.99
CA GLN A 360 6.90 10.68 38.31
C GLN A 360 6.61 9.36 39.05
N VAL A 361 6.15 8.32 38.34
CA VAL A 361 5.83 7.01 38.94
C VAL A 361 7.09 6.25 39.37
N ILE A 362 8.16 6.33 38.58
CA ILE A 362 9.44 5.68 38.91
C ILE A 362 10.12 6.41 40.09
N VAL A 363 10.13 7.74 40.07
CA VAL A 363 10.76 8.59 41.11
C VAL A 363 9.99 8.57 42.45
N ALA A 364 8.73 8.13 42.46
CA ALA A 364 7.97 7.86 43.68
C ALA A 364 8.43 6.60 44.45
N GLU A 365 9.45 5.88 43.96
CA GLU A 365 10.03 4.67 44.55
C GLU A 365 9.00 3.62 45.05
N PRO A 366 8.12 3.09 44.19
CA PRO A 366 7.05 2.15 44.57
C PRO A 366 7.56 0.74 45.01
N GLY A 367 8.85 0.58 45.27
CA GLY A 367 9.49 -0.68 45.65
C GLY A 367 10.11 -1.45 44.49
N ALA A 368 11.20 -2.17 44.78
CA ALA A 368 12.04 -2.82 43.77
C ALA A 368 11.29 -3.80 42.85
N VAL A 369 10.34 -4.59 43.38
CA VAL A 369 9.53 -5.53 42.59
C VAL A 369 8.64 -4.80 41.57
N LEU A 370 8.04 -3.66 41.94
CA LEU A 370 7.21 -2.87 41.03
C LEU A 370 8.07 -2.12 40.00
N LEU A 371 9.21 -1.56 40.41
CA LEU A 371 10.18 -0.95 39.49
C LEU A 371 10.67 -1.97 38.43
N TYR A 372 10.95 -3.20 38.83
CA TYR A 372 11.38 -4.26 37.90
C TYR A 372 10.24 -4.69 36.95
N LYS A 373 9.01 -4.86 37.46
CA LYS A 373 7.82 -5.14 36.63
C LYS A 373 7.55 -4.01 35.62
N ILE A 374 7.65 -2.75 36.03
CA ILE A 374 7.52 -1.57 35.16
C ILE A 374 8.64 -1.55 34.09
N SER A 375 9.89 -1.86 34.48
CA SER A 375 11.02 -1.97 33.55
C SER A 375 10.78 -3.04 32.46
N ASN A 376 10.28 -4.22 32.84
CA ASN A 376 9.89 -5.28 31.90
C ASN A 376 8.71 -4.87 30.99
N LEU A 377 7.69 -4.20 31.55
CA LEU A 377 6.52 -3.70 30.82
C LEU A 377 6.90 -2.67 29.75
N LEU A 378 7.78 -1.72 30.09
CA LEU A 378 8.34 -0.74 29.15
C LEU A 378 9.08 -1.43 27.99
N LYS A 379 9.91 -2.44 28.30
CA LYS A 379 10.66 -3.21 27.30
C LYS A 379 9.75 -4.03 26.36
N PHE A 380 8.66 -4.58 26.88
CA PHE A 380 7.63 -5.25 26.09
C PHE A 380 6.91 -4.28 25.13
N TYR A 381 6.46 -3.13 25.62
CA TYR A 381 5.80 -2.14 24.76
C TYR A 381 6.76 -1.47 23.76
N HIS A 382 8.04 -1.28 24.11
CA HIS A 382 9.06 -0.85 23.16
C HIS A 382 9.16 -1.82 21.97
N HIS A 383 9.26 -3.13 22.23
CA HIS A 383 9.31 -4.13 21.16
C HIS A 383 8.01 -4.17 20.33
N THR A 384 6.85 -4.13 21.00
CA THR A 384 5.54 -4.19 20.34
C THR A 384 5.29 -2.98 19.42
N ILE A 385 5.57 -1.77 19.91
CA ILE A 385 5.40 -0.53 19.14
C ILE A 385 6.44 -0.42 18.01
N SER A 386 7.69 -0.87 18.26
CA SER A 386 8.73 -0.95 17.21
C SER A 386 8.31 -1.85 16.04
N GLY A 387 7.58 -2.94 16.30
CA GLY A 387 7.02 -3.80 15.26
C GLY A 387 5.93 -3.16 14.38
N ILE A 388 5.29 -2.07 14.84
CA ILE A 388 4.22 -1.38 14.11
C ILE A 388 4.76 -0.22 13.26
N VAL A 389 5.69 0.56 13.82
CA VAL A 389 6.16 1.84 13.22
C VAL A 389 7.57 1.77 12.64
N GLY A 390 8.26 0.64 12.80
CA GLY A 390 9.63 0.47 12.29
C GLY A 390 10.61 1.46 12.92
N ASN A 391 11.49 2.02 12.08
CA ASN A 391 12.60 2.86 12.54
C ASN A 391 12.25 4.36 12.68
N SER A 392 11.16 4.84 12.07
CA SER A 392 10.90 6.28 11.95
C SER A 392 10.31 6.91 13.22
N ALA A 393 9.64 6.13 14.07
CA ALA A 393 9.23 6.59 15.42
C ALA A 393 10.38 6.58 16.44
N ALA A 394 11.60 6.89 16.00
CA ALA A 394 12.81 6.89 16.82
C ALA A 394 12.64 7.71 18.12
N THR A 395 11.96 8.85 18.09
CA THR A 395 11.71 9.69 19.28
C THR A 395 10.82 9.01 20.31
N LEU A 396 9.79 8.26 19.89
CA LEU A 396 8.91 7.53 20.81
C LEU A 396 9.64 6.32 21.41
N LEU A 397 10.31 5.53 20.57
CA LEU A 397 11.08 4.36 21.01
C LEU A 397 12.20 4.77 21.97
N THR A 398 12.96 5.83 21.64
CA THR A 398 13.96 6.42 22.55
C THR A 398 13.34 6.89 23.86
N THR A 399 12.15 7.50 23.83
CA THR A 399 11.45 7.92 25.07
C THR A 399 11.08 6.74 25.96
N ILE A 400 10.62 5.62 25.38
CA ILE A 400 10.30 4.40 26.14
C ILE A 400 11.57 3.73 26.67
N GLU A 401 12.64 3.68 25.89
CA GLU A 401 13.93 3.11 26.31
C GLU A 401 14.62 3.96 27.39
N GLU A 402 14.56 5.29 27.32
CA GLU A 402 14.99 6.18 28.40
C GLU A 402 14.25 5.87 29.72
N MET A 403 12.94 5.60 29.65
CA MET A 403 12.16 5.20 30.83
C MET A 403 12.49 3.77 31.29
N HIS A 404 12.76 2.83 30.38
CA HIS A 404 13.22 1.48 30.72
C HIS A 404 14.53 1.53 31.50
N LEU A 405 15.51 2.28 30.98
CA LEU A 405 16.83 2.50 31.58
C LEU A 405 16.73 3.25 32.91
N LEU A 406 15.87 4.27 33.03
CA LEU A 406 15.61 4.99 34.28
C LEU A 406 15.03 4.05 35.35
N SER A 407 14.02 3.25 34.98
CA SER A 407 13.38 2.29 35.88
C SER A 407 14.37 1.21 36.34
N LYS A 408 15.18 0.68 35.41
CA LYS A 408 16.25 -0.30 35.69
C LYS A 408 17.34 0.28 36.60
N LYS A 409 17.75 1.53 36.38
CA LYS A 409 18.74 2.23 37.22
C LYS A 409 18.22 2.48 38.63
N ILE A 410 16.98 2.96 38.79
CA ILE A 410 16.39 3.22 40.11
C ILE A 410 16.11 1.89 40.85
N PHE A 411 15.73 0.83 40.15
CA PHE A 411 15.69 -0.54 40.68
C PHE A 411 17.05 -0.99 41.25
N PHE A 412 18.14 -0.95 40.47
CA PHE A 412 19.46 -1.35 40.97
C PHE A 412 19.99 -0.46 42.10
N ASN A 413 19.68 0.85 42.08
CA ASN A 413 20.00 1.75 43.19
C ASN A 413 19.24 1.37 44.46
N SER A 414 17.94 1.09 44.35
CA SER A 414 17.09 0.65 45.46
C SER A 414 17.58 -0.67 46.07
N LEU A 415 17.96 -1.62 45.21
CA LEU A 415 18.51 -2.92 45.58
C LEU A 415 19.88 -2.80 46.27
N SER A 416 20.76 -1.94 45.73
CA SER A 416 22.07 -1.62 46.35
C SER A 416 21.91 -0.91 47.69
N LEU A 417 20.94 0.01 47.81
CA LEU A 417 20.64 0.71 49.07
C LEU A 417 20.07 -0.25 50.13
N HIS A 418 19.27 -1.23 49.72
CA HIS A 418 18.81 -2.31 50.60
C HIS A 418 19.98 -3.17 51.09
N ALA A 419 20.89 -3.56 50.19
CA ALA A 419 22.11 -4.29 50.53
C ALA A 419 23.04 -3.50 51.48
N SER A 420 23.26 -2.20 51.26
CA SER A 420 24.06 -1.37 52.17
C SER A 420 23.42 -1.24 53.55
N LYS A 421 22.11 -0.98 53.65
CA LYS A 421 21.39 -0.94 54.94
C LYS A 421 21.49 -2.25 55.72
N LEU A 422 21.59 -3.37 55.00
CA LEU A 422 21.73 -4.72 55.55
C LEU A 422 23.15 -4.99 56.07
N MET A 423 24.17 -4.32 55.51
CA MET A 423 25.55 -4.33 56.01
C MET A 423 25.74 -3.35 57.18
N ASP A 424 25.07 -2.19 57.17
CA ASP A 424 25.11 -1.21 58.27
C ASP A 424 24.48 -1.73 59.58
N LYS A 425 23.60 -2.73 59.48
CA LYS A 425 22.89 -3.36 60.60
C LYS A 425 22.99 -4.88 60.55
N VAL A 426 24.19 -5.40 60.74
CA VAL A 426 24.45 -6.83 60.95
C VAL A 426 23.65 -7.31 62.17
N GLU A 427 22.58 -8.08 61.95
CA GLU A 427 21.86 -8.77 63.03
C GLU A 427 22.78 -9.84 63.63
N LEU A 428 22.85 -9.94 64.96
CA LEU A 428 23.50 -11.08 65.59
C LEU A 428 22.72 -12.37 65.25
N PRO A 429 23.40 -13.50 64.99
CA PRO A 429 22.74 -14.78 64.76
C PRO A 429 21.72 -15.11 65.85
N PRO A 430 20.51 -15.57 65.50
CA PRO A 430 19.49 -15.92 66.48
C PRO A 430 19.92 -17.13 67.34
N PRO A 431 19.37 -17.30 68.55
CA PRO A 431 19.80 -18.35 69.50
C PRO A 431 19.43 -19.77 69.09
N ASP A 432 18.68 -19.93 67.99
CA ASP A 432 18.39 -21.20 67.32
C ASP A 432 19.34 -21.49 66.15
N LEU A 433 20.36 -20.64 65.93
CA LEU A 433 21.31 -20.67 64.80
C LEU A 433 20.62 -20.72 63.42
N GLY A 434 19.38 -20.25 63.32
CA GLY A 434 18.63 -20.14 62.08
C GLY A 434 19.04 -18.95 61.19
N PRO A 435 18.56 -18.91 59.94
CA PRO A 435 18.76 -17.77 59.05
C PRO A 435 18.10 -16.50 59.63
N SER A 436 18.81 -15.37 59.58
CA SER A 436 18.37 -14.10 60.21
C SER A 436 17.05 -13.55 59.62
N SER A 437 16.41 -12.65 60.36
CA SER A 437 15.11 -12.08 59.94
C SER A 437 15.27 -11.30 58.63
N ALA A 438 16.35 -10.53 58.53
CA ALA A 438 16.67 -9.73 57.36
C ALA A 438 17.15 -10.56 56.16
N LEU A 439 17.80 -11.72 56.38
CA LEU A 439 18.10 -12.69 55.32
C LEU A 439 16.82 -13.24 54.68
N ASN A 440 15.87 -13.70 55.49
CA ASN A 440 14.58 -14.23 55.01
C ASN A 440 13.77 -13.18 54.23
N GLN A 441 13.71 -11.94 54.72
CA GLN A 441 13.06 -10.83 54.01
C GLN A 441 13.71 -10.54 52.66
N THR A 442 15.05 -10.53 52.59
CA THR A 442 15.79 -10.23 51.36
C THR A 442 15.74 -11.38 50.35
N LEU A 443 15.69 -12.64 50.80
CA LEU A 443 15.45 -13.80 49.93
C LEU A 443 14.03 -13.82 49.37
N ASN A 444 13.01 -13.43 50.15
CA ASN A 444 11.66 -13.25 49.63
C ASN A 444 11.58 -12.12 48.59
N LEU A 445 12.23 -10.98 48.84
CA LEU A 445 12.34 -9.88 47.87
C LEU A 445 12.99 -10.35 46.56
N LEU A 446 14.11 -11.08 46.65
CA LEU A 446 14.79 -11.66 45.49
C LEU A 446 13.86 -12.62 44.75
N ARG A 447 13.20 -13.55 45.46
CA ARG A 447 12.24 -14.51 44.89
C ARG A 447 11.10 -13.82 44.15
N GLU A 448 10.56 -12.71 44.67
CA GLU A 448 9.51 -11.93 43.99
C GLU A 448 10.01 -11.22 42.73
N VAL A 449 11.24 -10.69 42.75
CA VAL A 449 11.88 -10.11 41.55
C VAL A 449 12.07 -11.20 40.49
N LEU A 450 12.68 -12.35 40.84
CA LEU A 450 12.95 -13.42 39.89
C LEU A 450 11.66 -14.04 39.33
N ALA A 451 10.66 -14.33 40.16
CA ALA A 451 9.37 -14.86 39.70
C ALA A 451 8.59 -13.85 38.82
N SER A 452 8.84 -12.55 38.94
CA SER A 452 8.26 -11.55 38.03
C SER A 452 8.94 -11.47 36.66
N HIS A 453 10.09 -12.15 36.50
CA HIS A 453 10.82 -12.24 35.25
C HIS A 453 10.31 -13.39 34.35
N ASP A 454 9.77 -14.46 34.93
CA ASP A 454 9.20 -15.59 34.18
C ASP A 454 7.98 -15.16 33.34
N SER A 455 7.26 -14.13 33.77
CA SER A 455 6.20 -13.46 33.02
C SER A 455 6.69 -12.48 31.93
N SER A 456 7.99 -12.35 31.70
CA SER A 456 8.59 -11.34 30.81
C SER A 456 8.94 -11.91 29.42
N VAL A 457 8.39 -11.30 28.35
CA VAL A 457 8.52 -11.77 26.95
C VAL A 457 9.89 -11.40 26.32
N VAL A 458 10.96 -11.42 27.10
CA VAL A 458 12.30 -10.92 26.72
C VAL A 458 13.16 -12.05 26.13
N PRO A 459 14.02 -11.78 25.12
CA PRO A 459 14.98 -12.76 24.60
C PRO A 459 15.91 -13.36 25.66
N LEU A 460 16.22 -14.65 25.53
CA LEU A 460 16.92 -15.46 26.54
C LEU A 460 18.27 -14.87 26.97
N ASP A 461 19.11 -14.44 26.02
CA ASP A 461 20.46 -13.93 26.33
C ASP A 461 20.42 -12.65 27.17
N ALA A 462 19.48 -11.76 26.84
CA ALA A 462 19.24 -10.52 27.58
C ALA A 462 18.62 -10.80 28.97
N ARG A 463 17.80 -11.86 29.10
CA ARG A 463 17.34 -12.33 30.42
C ARG A 463 18.50 -12.83 31.27
N GLN A 464 19.40 -13.64 30.72
CA GLN A 464 20.53 -14.21 31.47
C GLN A 464 21.49 -13.13 32.01
N ALA A 465 21.82 -12.12 31.19
CA ALA A 465 22.69 -11.02 31.62
C ALA A 465 22.08 -10.23 32.82
N ASP A 466 20.78 -9.93 32.75
CA ASP A 466 20.08 -9.20 33.81
C ASP A 466 19.92 -10.06 35.09
N PHE A 467 19.65 -11.37 34.97
CA PHE A 467 19.68 -12.33 36.08
C PHE A 467 21.02 -12.28 36.83
N VAL A 468 22.15 -12.38 36.13
CA VAL A 468 23.49 -12.40 36.76
C VAL A 468 23.80 -11.09 37.50
N GLN A 469 23.37 -9.94 36.99
CA GLN A 469 23.52 -8.65 37.67
C GLN A 469 22.66 -8.56 38.93
N VAL A 470 21.38 -8.95 38.87
CA VAL A 470 20.48 -8.96 40.04
C VAL A 470 20.99 -9.92 41.12
N LEU A 471 21.37 -11.14 40.75
CA LEU A 471 21.91 -12.13 41.67
C LEU A 471 23.18 -11.63 42.36
N SER A 472 24.11 -11.01 41.65
CA SER A 472 25.36 -10.52 42.25
C SER A 472 25.13 -9.29 43.15
N CYS A 473 24.20 -8.40 42.78
CA CYS A 473 23.81 -7.23 43.58
C CYS A 473 23.20 -7.60 44.94
N VAL A 474 22.57 -8.77 45.06
CA VAL A 474 21.91 -9.22 46.30
C VAL A 474 22.70 -10.30 47.04
N LEU A 475 23.16 -11.33 46.33
CA LEU A 475 23.75 -12.53 46.94
C LEU A 475 25.13 -12.23 47.54
N ASP A 476 25.97 -11.42 46.88
CA ASP A 476 27.32 -11.15 47.38
C ASP A 476 27.29 -10.32 48.70
N PRO A 477 26.47 -9.26 48.83
CA PRO A 477 26.24 -8.61 50.13
C PRO A 477 25.56 -9.51 51.17
N LEU A 478 24.64 -10.39 50.78
CA LEU A 478 24.02 -11.36 51.70
C LEU A 478 25.05 -12.33 52.29
N LEU A 479 25.94 -12.88 51.45
CA LEU A 479 27.03 -13.77 51.86
C LEU A 479 28.02 -13.04 52.79
N GLN A 480 28.38 -11.80 52.46
CA GLN A 480 29.23 -10.98 53.32
C GLN A 480 28.56 -10.70 54.67
N MET A 481 27.28 -10.34 54.69
CA MET A 481 26.52 -10.09 55.92
C MET A 481 26.39 -11.36 56.79
N CYS A 482 26.13 -12.53 56.20
CA CYS A 482 26.14 -13.80 56.94
C CYS A 482 27.52 -14.09 57.55
N THR A 483 28.59 -13.89 56.78
CA THR A 483 29.97 -14.11 57.22
C THR A 483 30.35 -13.17 58.39
N MET A 484 29.97 -11.89 58.31
CA MET A 484 30.20 -10.91 59.38
C MET A 484 29.32 -11.16 60.63
N SER A 485 28.11 -11.72 60.45
CA SER A 485 27.27 -12.16 61.57
C SER A 485 27.91 -13.35 62.29
N ALA A 486 28.43 -14.31 61.52
CA ALA A 486 29.00 -15.55 62.01
C ALA A 486 30.39 -15.38 62.66
N SER A 487 31.17 -14.34 62.32
CA SER A 487 32.54 -14.14 62.81
C SER A 487 32.67 -13.88 64.32
N ASN A 488 31.55 -13.66 65.02
CA ASN A 488 31.48 -13.50 66.48
C ASN A 488 31.11 -14.79 67.23
N LEU A 489 30.91 -15.90 66.52
CA LEU A 489 30.51 -17.20 67.08
C LEU A 489 31.70 -18.16 67.24
N GLY A 490 31.52 -19.21 68.06
CA GLY A 490 32.44 -20.35 68.08
C GLY A 490 32.40 -21.13 66.77
N THR A 491 33.45 -21.90 66.44
CA THR A 491 33.62 -22.64 65.18
C THR A 491 32.40 -23.47 64.78
N ALA A 492 31.84 -24.23 65.72
CA ALA A 492 30.66 -25.07 65.49
C ALA A 492 29.36 -24.26 65.32
N ASP A 493 29.19 -23.18 66.10
CA ASP A 493 28.01 -22.30 66.02
C ASP A 493 28.01 -21.51 64.70
N MET A 494 29.18 -20.96 64.33
CA MET A 494 29.47 -20.31 63.06
C MET A 494 29.14 -21.22 61.88
N ALA A 495 29.68 -22.45 61.88
CA ALA A 495 29.46 -23.40 60.77
C ALA A 495 27.99 -23.85 60.69
N THR A 496 27.29 -24.03 61.83
CA THR A 496 25.86 -24.37 61.85
C THR A 496 25.00 -23.24 61.25
N PHE A 497 25.22 -22.00 61.69
CA PHE A 497 24.51 -20.82 61.17
C PHE A 497 24.78 -20.59 59.67
N MET A 498 26.03 -20.77 59.23
CA MET A 498 26.39 -20.66 57.82
C MET A 498 25.76 -21.76 56.97
N VAL A 499 25.79 -23.03 57.40
CA VAL A 499 25.10 -24.14 56.71
C VAL A 499 23.61 -23.86 56.57
N ASN A 500 22.94 -23.45 57.65
CA ASN A 500 21.51 -23.10 57.62
C ASN A 500 21.20 -21.94 56.66
N SER A 501 22.01 -20.87 56.71
CA SER A 501 21.82 -19.68 55.88
C SER A 501 22.09 -19.94 54.39
N LEU A 502 23.20 -20.60 54.07
CA LEU A 502 23.57 -20.97 52.71
C LEU A 502 22.59 -22.00 52.11
N TYR A 503 22.10 -22.95 52.91
CA TYR A 503 21.08 -23.90 52.47
C TYR A 503 19.78 -23.18 52.08
N MET A 504 19.32 -22.21 52.89
CA MET A 504 18.15 -21.39 52.57
C MET A 504 18.32 -20.55 51.28
N MET A 505 19.51 -19.98 51.06
CA MET A 505 19.85 -19.32 49.79
C MET A 505 19.76 -20.30 48.62
N LYS A 506 20.38 -21.48 48.75
CA LYS A 506 20.42 -22.51 47.71
C LYS A 506 19.00 -23.01 47.36
N THR A 507 18.16 -23.32 48.35
CA THR A 507 16.78 -23.77 48.11
C THR A 507 15.90 -22.69 47.51
N THR A 508 16.19 -21.41 47.77
CA THR A 508 15.46 -20.29 47.14
C THR A 508 15.85 -20.13 45.68
N LEU A 509 17.15 -20.26 45.36
CA LEU A 509 17.67 -20.10 43.99
C LEU A 509 17.39 -21.32 43.09
N ALA A 510 17.33 -22.53 43.65
CA ALA A 510 17.09 -23.78 42.90
C ALA A 510 15.70 -23.88 42.24
N LEU A 511 14.83 -22.88 42.44
CA LEU A 511 13.54 -22.73 41.77
C LEU A 511 13.63 -21.98 40.43
N PHE A 512 14.78 -21.40 40.09
CA PHE A 512 14.94 -20.49 38.94
C PHE A 512 16.05 -20.94 37.99
N GLU A 513 15.78 -20.85 36.68
CA GLU A 513 16.75 -21.10 35.62
C GLU A 513 17.96 -20.13 35.68
N PHE A 514 19.07 -20.51 35.04
CA PHE A 514 20.32 -19.72 34.94
C PHE A 514 21.05 -19.45 36.27
N THR A 515 20.63 -20.07 37.38
CA THR A 515 21.26 -19.91 38.71
C THR A 515 22.44 -20.84 38.97
N ASP A 516 22.71 -21.80 38.07
CA ASP A 516 23.59 -22.97 38.27
C ASP A 516 24.95 -22.63 38.89
N LYS A 517 25.67 -21.67 38.31
CA LYS A 517 27.01 -21.24 38.78
C LYS A 517 27.00 -20.70 40.22
N ARG A 518 25.89 -20.12 40.67
CA ARG A 518 25.71 -19.66 42.05
C ARG A 518 25.24 -20.81 42.96
N LEU A 519 24.47 -21.78 42.45
CA LEU A 519 24.13 -23.00 43.17
C LEU A 519 25.36 -23.89 43.45
N GLU A 520 26.26 -24.03 42.48
CA GLU A 520 27.56 -24.71 42.63
C GLU A 520 28.42 -24.00 43.69
N MET A 521 28.58 -22.68 43.58
CA MET A 521 29.33 -21.86 44.53
C MET A 521 28.78 -22.00 45.97
N LEU A 522 27.45 -21.96 46.14
CA LEU A 522 26.81 -22.15 47.45
C LEU A 522 26.99 -23.59 47.96
N GLN A 523 26.95 -24.60 47.07
CA GLN A 523 27.17 -26.00 47.46
C GLN A 523 28.59 -26.22 48.01
N PHE A 524 29.63 -25.72 47.33
CA PHE A 524 31.01 -25.83 47.82
C PHE A 524 31.22 -25.11 49.18
N GLN A 525 30.55 -23.98 49.40
CA GLN A 525 30.60 -23.29 50.71
C GLN A 525 29.86 -24.07 51.80
N ILE A 526 28.71 -24.70 51.49
CA ILE A 526 28.03 -25.60 52.41
C ILE A 526 28.95 -26.76 52.78
N GLU A 527 29.53 -27.46 51.79
CA GLU A 527 30.42 -28.61 52.00
C GLU A 527 31.62 -28.27 52.91
N ALA A 528 32.30 -27.14 52.70
CA ALA A 528 33.41 -26.72 53.56
C ALA A 528 32.98 -26.46 55.03
N HIS A 529 31.78 -25.94 55.25
CA HIS A 529 31.24 -25.78 56.61
C HIS A 529 30.71 -27.12 57.19
N LEU A 530 30.24 -28.06 56.36
CA LEU A 530 29.91 -29.41 56.79
C LEU A 530 31.15 -30.18 57.26
N ASP A 531 32.25 -30.13 56.50
CA ASP A 531 33.52 -30.72 56.90
C ASP A 531 34.01 -30.13 58.24
N THR A 532 33.79 -28.83 58.46
CA THR A 532 34.07 -28.19 59.76
C THR A 532 33.22 -28.81 60.88
N LEU A 533 31.91 -28.98 60.70
CA LEU A 533 31.02 -29.61 61.69
C LEU A 533 31.34 -31.10 61.93
N ILE A 534 31.76 -31.84 60.89
CA ILE A 534 32.17 -33.23 60.97
C ILE A 534 33.41 -33.39 61.84
N ASN A 535 34.41 -32.54 61.62
CA ASN A 535 35.65 -32.54 62.41
C ASN A 535 35.40 -32.09 63.86
N GLU A 536 34.56 -31.07 64.09
CA GLU A 536 34.19 -30.64 65.44
C GLU A 536 33.40 -31.72 66.20
N GLN A 537 32.41 -32.37 65.57
CA GLN A 537 31.66 -33.48 66.18
C GLN A 537 32.55 -34.69 66.47
N ALA A 538 33.49 -35.03 65.58
CA ALA A 538 34.47 -36.09 65.84
C ALA A 538 35.41 -35.72 67.00
N SER A 539 35.92 -34.48 67.03
CA SER A 539 36.75 -33.94 68.11
C SER A 539 36.01 -33.93 69.46
N TYR A 540 34.74 -33.55 69.46
CA TYR A 540 33.86 -33.56 70.63
C TYR A 540 33.67 -34.96 71.20
N VAL A 541 33.34 -35.94 70.34
CA VAL A 541 33.21 -37.35 70.73
C VAL A 541 34.53 -37.91 71.26
N LEU A 542 35.63 -37.74 70.52
CA LEU A 542 36.96 -38.22 70.95
C LEU A 542 37.38 -37.59 72.28
N THR A 543 37.10 -36.30 72.49
CA THR A 543 37.45 -35.60 73.74
C THR A 543 36.58 -36.09 74.90
N ARG A 544 35.28 -36.26 74.69
CA ARG A 544 34.32 -36.66 75.72
C ARG A 544 34.30 -38.18 76.01
N ALA A 545 34.86 -38.99 75.12
CA ALA A 545 35.18 -40.40 75.34
C ALA A 545 36.62 -40.64 75.88
N GLY A 546 37.39 -39.58 76.14
CA GLY A 546 38.76 -39.67 76.68
C GLY A 546 39.85 -40.04 75.66
N LEU A 547 39.49 -40.30 74.40
CA LEU A 547 40.41 -40.71 73.34
C LEU A 547 41.23 -39.57 72.72
N SER A 548 40.81 -38.30 72.81
CA SER A 548 41.44 -37.19 72.09
C SER A 548 42.94 -37.01 72.41
N TYR A 549 43.32 -37.02 73.70
CA TYR A 549 44.74 -36.91 74.09
C TYR A 549 45.54 -38.15 73.67
N ILE A 550 44.91 -39.32 73.72
CA ILE A 550 45.50 -40.62 73.36
C ILE A 550 45.80 -40.67 71.86
N TYR A 551 44.81 -40.34 71.03
CA TYR A 551 44.91 -40.26 69.57
C TYR A 551 45.97 -39.24 69.13
N ASN A 552 45.98 -38.04 69.72
CA ASN A 552 47.03 -37.05 69.45
C ASN A 552 48.43 -37.52 69.86
N SER A 553 48.56 -38.28 70.95
CA SER A 553 49.84 -38.86 71.38
C SER A 553 50.36 -39.87 70.35
N VAL A 554 49.49 -40.72 69.79
CA VAL A 554 49.83 -41.69 68.74
C VAL A 554 50.19 -40.97 67.42
N GLN A 555 49.41 -39.97 67.00
CA GLN A 555 49.64 -39.22 65.76
C GLN A 555 50.91 -38.34 65.79
N GLN A 556 51.32 -37.85 66.97
CA GLN A 556 52.57 -37.07 67.12
C GLN A 556 53.81 -37.94 67.38
N HIS A 557 53.62 -39.25 67.60
CA HIS A 557 54.70 -40.16 67.91
C HIS A 557 55.61 -40.41 66.70
N LYS A 558 56.92 -40.40 66.95
CA LYS A 558 57.93 -40.86 65.98
C LYS A 558 58.61 -42.12 66.51
N PRO A 559 58.89 -43.13 65.67
CA PRO A 559 59.54 -44.37 66.11
C PRO A 559 60.96 -44.18 66.69
N GLU A 560 61.53 -42.99 66.54
CA GLU A 560 62.80 -42.56 67.16
C GLU A 560 62.68 -42.25 68.67
N GLN A 561 61.45 -42.16 69.23
CA GLN A 561 61.18 -41.69 70.59
C GLN A 561 61.08 -42.81 71.65
N GLY A 562 61.25 -44.08 71.25
CA GLY A 562 61.05 -45.25 72.11
C GLY A 562 59.59 -45.77 72.10
N PRO A 563 59.30 -46.89 72.78
CA PRO A 563 57.98 -47.53 72.72
C PRO A 563 56.88 -46.66 73.35
N LEU A 564 55.69 -46.61 72.71
CA LEU A 564 54.54 -45.84 73.19
C LEU A 564 54.20 -46.13 74.66
N SER A 565 54.33 -47.37 75.13
CA SER A 565 54.00 -47.79 76.51
C SER A 565 54.76 -47.05 77.61
N ASN A 566 55.86 -46.35 77.30
CA ASN A 566 56.63 -45.57 78.26
C ASN A 566 56.17 -44.11 78.40
N LEU A 567 55.21 -43.63 77.57
CA LEU A 567 54.64 -42.30 77.72
C LEU A 567 53.58 -42.29 78.85
N PRO A 568 53.56 -41.27 79.74
CA PRO A 568 52.73 -41.25 80.96
C PRO A 568 51.22 -41.05 80.74
N SER A 569 50.77 -41.18 79.49
CA SER A 569 49.38 -41.13 79.02
C SER A 569 48.98 -42.35 78.18
N MET A 570 49.96 -43.18 77.81
CA MET A 570 49.87 -44.36 76.96
C MET A 570 50.03 -45.65 77.78
N ASP A 571 50.16 -45.55 79.10
CA ASP A 571 50.34 -46.69 79.98
C ASP A 571 49.09 -47.58 80.03
N SER A 572 49.29 -48.84 80.43
CA SER A 572 48.23 -49.86 80.45
C SER A 572 47.06 -49.57 81.42
N VAL A 573 47.18 -48.63 82.35
CA VAL A 573 46.10 -48.21 83.25
C VAL A 573 45.32 -47.05 82.64
N SER A 574 46.01 -46.02 82.15
CA SER A 574 45.37 -44.88 81.46
C SER A 574 44.57 -45.33 80.23
N LEU A 575 45.14 -46.23 79.42
CA LEU A 575 44.42 -46.83 78.28
C LEU A 575 43.16 -47.59 78.72
N LYS A 576 43.22 -48.41 79.78
CA LYS A 576 42.04 -49.14 80.27
C LYS A 576 40.95 -48.22 80.84
N VAL A 577 41.33 -47.11 81.48
CA VAL A 577 40.37 -46.08 81.93
C VAL A 577 39.69 -45.39 80.73
N ALA A 578 40.45 -45.03 79.69
CA ALA A 578 39.88 -44.43 78.49
C ALA A 578 38.99 -45.41 77.70
N MET A 579 39.38 -46.69 77.59
CA MET A 579 38.54 -47.71 76.95
C MET A 579 37.24 -47.94 77.71
N ALA A 580 37.23 -47.88 79.05
CA ALA A 580 35.99 -47.95 79.83
C ALA A 580 35.06 -46.73 79.60
N GLN A 581 35.61 -45.56 79.23
CA GLN A 581 34.82 -44.39 78.82
C GLN A 581 34.31 -44.52 77.38
N PHE A 582 35.14 -45.04 76.46
CA PHE A 582 34.75 -45.31 75.09
C PHE A 582 33.67 -46.40 74.98
N ASP A 583 33.80 -47.51 75.72
CA ASP A 583 32.79 -48.58 75.79
C ASP A 583 31.43 -48.06 76.29
N ARG A 584 31.43 -47.04 77.16
CA ARG A 584 30.21 -46.36 77.60
C ARG A 584 29.59 -45.50 76.49
N TYR A 585 30.39 -44.88 75.63
CA TYR A 585 29.92 -44.22 74.42
C TYR A 585 29.37 -45.24 73.40
N LEU A 586 30.08 -46.34 73.15
CA LEU A 586 29.61 -47.45 72.28
C LEU A 586 28.31 -48.11 72.76
N SER A 587 27.90 -47.86 74.01
CA SER A 587 26.63 -48.35 74.58
C SER A 587 25.46 -47.36 74.38
N ALA A 588 25.72 -46.12 73.95
CA ALA A 588 24.73 -45.07 73.73
C ALA A 588 25.32 -43.92 72.85
N PRO A 589 25.58 -44.14 71.55
CA PRO A 589 26.30 -43.16 70.71
C PRO A 589 25.58 -41.80 70.61
N ASP A 590 24.25 -41.79 70.53
CA ASP A 590 23.42 -40.58 70.49
C ASP A 590 23.61 -39.66 71.70
N SER A 591 24.17 -40.15 72.81
CA SER A 591 24.38 -39.37 74.03
C SER A 591 25.51 -38.33 73.93
N LEU A 592 26.38 -38.42 72.92
CA LEU A 592 27.51 -37.49 72.70
C LEU A 592 27.36 -36.61 71.44
N LEU A 593 26.13 -36.33 71.02
CA LEU A 593 25.85 -35.35 69.97
C LEU A 593 26.01 -33.91 70.48
N MET A 594 26.65 -33.05 69.69
CA MET A 594 26.71 -31.61 69.95
C MET A 594 25.31 -30.96 69.84
N SER A 595 25.01 -30.02 70.74
CA SER A 595 23.77 -29.25 70.77
C SER A 595 23.45 -28.58 69.43
N GLN A 596 24.49 -28.12 68.75
CA GLN A 596 24.49 -27.47 67.44
C GLN A 596 23.80 -28.32 66.36
N LEU A 597 23.96 -29.65 66.40
CA LEU A 597 23.34 -30.57 65.43
C LEU A 597 21.81 -30.68 65.59
N ASN A 598 21.22 -30.10 66.64
CA ASN A 598 19.76 -30.00 66.79
C ASN A 598 19.17 -28.75 66.14
N PHE A 599 20.01 -27.81 65.69
CA PHE A 599 19.62 -26.58 65.02
C PHE A 599 19.74 -26.62 63.50
N LEU A 600 20.25 -27.73 62.93
CA LEU A 600 20.36 -27.91 61.48
C LEU A 600 18.99 -28.06 60.81
N LEU A 601 18.72 -27.22 59.81
CA LEU A 601 17.45 -27.21 59.05
C LEU A 601 17.22 -28.48 58.20
N SER A 602 18.28 -29.24 57.90
CA SER A 602 18.21 -30.43 57.04
C SER A 602 18.57 -31.70 57.80
N ALA A 603 17.61 -32.64 57.87
CA ALA A 603 17.78 -33.92 58.53
C ALA A 603 18.83 -34.81 57.83
N THR A 604 18.87 -34.82 56.49
CA THR A 604 19.85 -35.62 55.73
C THR A 604 21.28 -35.12 55.94
N VAL A 605 21.44 -33.81 56.13
CA VAL A 605 22.73 -33.19 56.49
C VAL A 605 23.15 -33.60 57.92
N LYS A 606 22.21 -33.63 58.87
CA LYS A 606 22.47 -34.12 60.23
C LYS A 606 22.91 -35.58 60.23
N GLU A 607 22.19 -36.45 59.51
CA GLU A 607 22.54 -37.86 59.34
C GLU A 607 23.92 -38.04 58.70
N GLN A 608 24.25 -37.25 57.67
CA GLN A 608 25.57 -37.24 57.04
C GLN A 608 26.67 -36.86 58.04
N ILE A 609 26.49 -35.79 58.82
CA ILE A 609 27.48 -35.35 59.81
C ILE A 609 27.68 -36.44 60.87
N ILE A 610 26.61 -37.02 61.40
CA ILE A 610 26.69 -38.12 62.39
C ILE A 610 27.45 -39.30 61.79
N LYS A 611 27.11 -39.75 60.58
CA LYS A 611 27.76 -40.88 59.92
C LYS A 611 29.25 -40.63 59.64
N GLN A 612 29.61 -39.46 59.10
CA GLN A 612 30.99 -39.16 58.72
C GLN A 612 31.89 -38.86 59.94
N SER A 613 31.39 -38.15 60.96
CA SER A 613 32.12 -37.97 62.22
C SER A 613 32.32 -39.29 62.96
N THR A 614 31.32 -40.17 62.92
CA THR A 614 31.42 -41.55 63.42
C THR A 614 32.47 -42.38 62.67
N GLU A 615 32.57 -42.24 61.34
CA GLU A 615 33.62 -42.90 60.57
C GLU A 615 35.01 -42.38 60.95
N LEU A 616 35.18 -41.08 61.20
CA LEU A 616 36.44 -40.52 61.74
C LEU A 616 36.78 -41.09 63.13
N VAL A 617 35.80 -41.26 64.02
CA VAL A 617 36.00 -41.91 65.32
C VAL A 617 36.40 -43.38 65.16
N CYS A 618 35.81 -44.10 64.19
CA CYS A 618 36.20 -45.48 63.88
C CYS A 618 37.63 -45.56 63.31
N ARG A 619 38.05 -44.62 62.46
CA ARG A 619 39.42 -44.53 61.94
C ARG A 619 40.42 -44.22 63.07
N ALA A 620 40.13 -43.25 63.93
CA ALA A 620 40.96 -42.93 65.09
C ALA A 620 41.12 -44.11 66.06
N TYR A 621 40.05 -44.89 66.30
CA TYR A 621 40.15 -46.15 67.04
C TYR A 621 40.96 -47.22 66.30
N SER A 622 40.84 -47.31 64.98
CA SER A 622 41.60 -48.28 64.15
C SER A 622 43.11 -48.02 64.19
N GLU A 623 43.53 -46.75 64.15
CA GLU A 623 44.93 -46.35 64.26
C GLU A 623 45.49 -46.59 65.67
N LEU A 624 44.70 -46.28 66.71
CA LEU A 624 45.06 -46.62 68.09
C LEU A 624 45.17 -48.14 68.30
N TYR A 625 44.25 -48.92 67.71
CA TYR A 625 44.28 -50.38 67.76
C TYR A 625 45.53 -50.94 67.06
N ALA A 626 45.88 -50.40 65.88
CA ALA A 626 47.12 -50.77 65.19
C ALA A 626 48.36 -50.45 66.04
N ALA A 627 48.44 -49.23 66.61
CA ALA A 627 49.58 -48.81 67.42
C ALA A 627 49.78 -49.63 68.71
N VAL A 628 48.69 -50.01 69.38
CA VAL A 628 48.75 -50.84 70.62
C VAL A 628 49.04 -52.32 70.32
N MET A 629 48.68 -52.81 69.12
CA MET A 629 48.97 -54.18 68.67
C MET A 629 50.34 -54.31 67.97
N ASP A 630 51.03 -53.21 67.69
CA ASP A 630 52.34 -53.22 67.01
C ASP A 630 53.48 -53.64 67.98
N PRO A 631 54.22 -54.74 67.70
CA PRO A 631 55.25 -55.27 68.60
C PRO A 631 56.31 -54.30 69.14
N PRO A 632 56.85 -53.30 68.40
CA PRO A 632 57.85 -52.37 68.93
C PRO A 632 57.34 -51.43 70.03
N ASN A 633 56.04 -51.41 70.33
CA ASN A 633 55.47 -50.57 71.41
C ASN A 633 55.42 -51.23 72.79
N GLU A 634 55.97 -52.44 72.94
CA GLU A 634 56.19 -53.15 74.22
C GLU A 634 54.98 -53.31 75.17
N TYR A 635 53.75 -53.28 74.62
CA TYR A 635 52.53 -53.60 75.37
C TYR A 635 52.51 -55.08 75.78
N LYS A 636 52.46 -55.33 77.09
CA LYS A 636 52.59 -56.69 77.67
C LYS A 636 51.40 -57.61 77.39
N ASP A 637 50.19 -57.07 77.37
CA ASP A 637 48.94 -57.81 77.23
C ASP A 637 47.88 -57.00 76.43
N PRO A 638 48.10 -56.70 75.14
CA PRO A 638 47.29 -55.72 74.39
C PRO A 638 45.81 -56.14 74.24
N GLU A 639 45.51 -57.44 74.11
CA GLU A 639 44.13 -57.97 74.10
C GLU A 639 43.38 -57.72 75.43
N THR A 640 44.10 -57.51 76.54
CA THR A 640 43.50 -57.14 77.83
C THR A 640 43.28 -55.63 78.00
N ILE A 641 43.76 -54.83 77.04
CA ILE A 641 43.62 -53.36 76.99
C ILE A 641 42.53 -52.99 75.97
N LEU A 642 42.52 -53.64 74.80
CA LEU A 642 41.58 -53.40 73.71
C LEU A 642 40.71 -54.65 73.47
N HIS A 643 39.53 -54.68 74.10
CA HIS A 643 38.63 -55.85 74.05
C HIS A 643 37.76 -55.95 72.78
N ARG A 644 37.72 -54.92 71.94
CA ARG A 644 36.89 -54.86 70.72
C ARG A 644 37.74 -54.64 69.49
N SER A 645 37.50 -55.41 68.43
CA SER A 645 38.16 -55.17 67.14
C SER A 645 37.56 -53.94 66.44
N PRO A 646 38.29 -53.25 65.53
CA PRO A 646 37.76 -52.10 64.82
C PRO A 646 36.47 -52.39 64.04
N HIS A 647 36.30 -53.60 63.51
CA HIS A 647 35.04 -54.01 62.84
C HIS A 647 33.87 -54.16 63.81
N GLN A 648 34.11 -54.59 65.06
CA GLN A 648 33.07 -54.63 66.10
C GLN A 648 32.69 -53.22 66.56
N VAL A 649 33.66 -52.31 66.67
CA VAL A 649 33.41 -50.89 66.97
C VAL A 649 32.59 -50.24 65.85
N GLN A 650 32.94 -50.48 64.60
CA GLN A 650 32.20 -49.98 63.43
C GLN A 650 30.76 -50.52 63.40
N ALA A 651 30.55 -51.81 63.64
CA ALA A 651 29.22 -52.45 63.64
C ALA A 651 28.34 -52.12 64.85
N LEU A 652 28.86 -51.41 65.86
CA LEU A 652 28.10 -50.86 67.00
C LEU A 652 27.79 -49.37 66.84
N LEU A 653 28.29 -48.76 65.77
CA LEU A 653 28.18 -47.33 65.47
C LEU A 653 27.52 -47.06 64.10
N SER A 654 27.11 -48.12 63.39
CA SER A 654 26.47 -48.10 62.06
C SER A 654 24.98 -48.42 62.12
#